data_AF-A0AAW0EFZ0-F1
#
_entry.id   AF-A0AAW0EFZ0-F1
#
_cell.length_a   1.000
_cell.length_b   1.000
_cell.length_c   1.000
_cell.angle_alpha   90.00
_cell.angle_beta   90.00
_cell.angle_gamma   90.00
#
_symmetry.space_group_name_H-M   'P 1'
#
loop_
_entity.id
_entity.type
_entity.pdbx_description
1 polymer ?
#
loop_
_entity_poly.entity_id
_entity_poly.type
_entity_poly.pdbx_seq_one_letter_code
_entity_poly.pdbx_strand_id
1 'polypeptide(L)'
;MLSEHSLPDELISEILTPALKVSEETFCNTDSVSPFAKFSESTSAYLLVCKSWLRVATPLLYNVVIVRSKAQAKALSIALSGNKQLGLFIKKLRVEGGFGTPMHAVFKCSPNISDLFLSFDIFSSDNTSGLCKGLPLINPTRLILWTSSRKTLENKMLLQLLQSLADAIAKWDNLRIFDCPFTSNGRLAQKIVPPLVKAKRLDTLTIQSSFCLSWAYSQFKDCPLKAIHIRRPVSTAERRLLIPSKDPDLMALLKFSDRPRDIWDAPAERPELPLIIPSLDPAFVPLNMAPNAVKDHIWTRVIEFAMLLAADHSRTPSSDEVAPRLGLLMVSKLFYRIGRPLFHEHIAFRVPNQTNKFARILVQSPVIGRYVRSINLGYAIYHYNSDVVQNGSSSLTSILSQASALVRFGDYLATSYIPAICWDAFAAMAKCSGRTLRECSVNIWTEEEEKGVHSATIFDNLTALRILNWDSENIYTDIESADVEGLSSLEELRSTTASASFLDLLCHLQLKCIQRVEFSDAHSSIKEFLVTHGSKLTELELAFPHLGRLKSTNIFDLCSNLYSITFFEYEDEDEDESVECPPSVQHLYSSQAVHPLTKITFKMYWYKEKKQVIAAWDAFFSRFKPECFPNLHDLEVTCCSWPTSEREIAKSCWVRWSEFLRPRGIALTDKLGMKWRPRLKVK
;
A
#
# COMPACT_ATOMS: atom_id res chain seq x y z
N MET A 1 39.18 -20.81 27.97
CA MET A 1 38.01 -21.20 28.76
C MET A 1 37.40 -19.93 29.34
N LEU A 2 36.24 -19.53 28.84
CA LEU A 2 35.32 -18.60 29.51
C LEU A 2 33.97 -19.32 29.45
N SER A 3 33.75 -20.16 30.46
CA SER A 3 32.57 -21.02 30.66
C SER A 3 31.62 -20.34 31.63
N GLU A 4 31.18 -19.12 31.33
CA GLU A 4 30.35 -18.25 32.16
C GLU A 4 30.00 -17.09 31.22
N HIS A 5 28.84 -16.98 30.57
CA HIS A 5 27.50 -16.98 31.12
C HIS A 5 26.52 -17.45 30.03
N SER A 6 26.06 -18.70 30.07
CA SER A 6 24.89 -19.06 29.26
C SER A 6 23.67 -18.41 29.91
N LEU A 7 22.95 -17.56 29.17
CA LEU A 7 21.66 -17.04 29.61
C LEU A 7 20.77 -18.23 30.06
N PRO A 8 20.02 -18.09 31.17
CA PRO A 8 18.98 -19.04 31.53
C PRO A 8 18.01 -19.26 30.36
N ASP A 9 17.45 -20.47 30.29
CA ASP A 9 16.57 -20.85 29.18
C ASP A 9 15.32 -19.97 29.10
N GLU A 10 14.86 -19.47 30.24
CA GLU A 10 13.73 -18.54 30.35
C GLU A 10 14.03 -17.23 29.60
N LEU A 11 15.23 -16.67 29.79
CA LEU A 11 15.65 -15.45 29.11
C LEU A 11 15.89 -15.71 27.61
N ILE A 12 16.48 -16.86 27.25
CA ILE A 12 16.62 -17.24 25.83
C ILE A 12 15.22 -17.39 25.20
N SER A 13 14.27 -17.99 25.92
CA SER A 13 12.89 -18.16 25.46
C SER A 13 12.21 -16.81 25.27
N GLU A 14 12.35 -15.88 26.22
CA GLU A 14 11.79 -14.53 26.13
C GLU A 14 12.38 -13.74 24.96
N ILE A 15 13.71 -13.82 24.75
CA ILE A 15 14.40 -13.20 23.61
C ILE A 15 13.91 -13.78 22.27
N LEU A 16 13.72 -15.09 22.19
CA LEU A 16 13.36 -15.77 20.95
C LEU A 16 11.86 -15.73 20.64
N THR A 17 11.01 -15.52 21.65
CA THR A 17 9.56 -15.56 21.49
C THR A 17 9.06 -14.56 20.43
N PRO A 18 9.44 -13.27 20.43
CA PRO A 18 8.99 -12.33 19.41
C PRO A 18 9.36 -12.74 17.98
N ALA A 19 10.51 -13.40 17.79
CA ALA A 19 11.00 -13.81 16.48
C ALA A 19 10.40 -15.14 15.98
N LEU A 20 10.03 -16.04 16.89
CA LEU A 20 9.54 -17.39 16.55
C LEU A 20 8.01 -17.53 16.68
N LYS A 21 7.38 -16.70 17.51
CA LYS A 21 5.94 -16.80 17.79
C LYS A 21 5.14 -16.18 16.65
N VAL A 22 4.25 -16.99 16.09
CA VAL A 22 3.21 -16.51 15.19
C VAL A 22 2.06 -16.00 16.05
N SER A 23 1.70 -14.73 15.88
CA SER A 23 0.56 -14.14 16.59
C SER A 23 -0.74 -14.88 16.23
N GLU A 24 -1.71 -14.86 17.15
CA GLU A 24 -3.02 -15.47 16.93
C GLU A 24 -3.72 -14.90 15.69
N GLU A 25 -3.60 -13.59 15.52
CA GLU A 25 -4.13 -12.86 14.39
C GLU A 25 -3.50 -13.33 13.06
N THR A 26 -2.17 -13.40 13.01
CA THR A 26 -1.47 -13.83 11.80
C THR A 26 -1.81 -15.27 11.46
N PHE A 27 -1.89 -16.16 12.45
CA PHE A 27 -2.28 -17.56 12.25
C PHE A 27 -3.71 -17.69 11.70
N CYS A 28 -4.64 -16.89 12.22
CA CYS A 28 -6.06 -16.94 11.84
C CYS A 28 -6.40 -16.13 10.59
N ASN A 29 -5.47 -15.35 10.04
CA ASN A 29 -5.75 -14.46 8.92
C ASN A 29 -6.32 -15.24 7.71
N THR A 30 -7.48 -14.79 7.25
CA THR A 30 -8.29 -15.34 6.16
C THR A 30 -8.38 -14.38 4.97
N ASP A 31 -7.42 -13.46 4.85
CA ASP A 31 -7.40 -12.52 3.73
C ASP A 31 -7.08 -13.25 2.42
N SER A 32 -7.31 -12.58 1.29
CA SER A 32 -7.06 -13.14 -0.04
C SER A 32 -5.59 -13.54 -0.25
N VAL A 33 -4.67 -12.88 0.47
CA VAL A 33 -3.24 -13.18 0.47
C VAL A 33 -2.84 -13.63 1.87
N SER A 34 -2.36 -14.87 1.98
CA SER A 34 -1.84 -15.39 3.24
C SER A 34 -0.73 -14.47 3.79
N PRO A 35 -0.71 -14.13 5.08
CA PRO A 35 0.38 -13.33 5.65
C PRO A 35 1.72 -14.06 5.59
N PHE A 36 1.67 -15.39 5.46
CA PHE A 36 2.85 -16.26 5.28
C PHE A 36 3.25 -16.41 3.81
N ALA A 37 2.54 -15.76 2.89
CA ALA A 37 2.93 -15.60 1.50
C ALA A 37 4.15 -14.71 1.33
N LYS A 38 4.23 -13.67 2.16
CA LYS A 38 5.37 -12.76 2.19
C LYS A 38 6.53 -13.46 2.89
N PHE A 39 7.69 -13.40 2.27
CA PHE A 39 8.88 -14.07 2.79
C PHE A 39 9.51 -13.21 3.88
N SER A 40 9.55 -13.73 5.11
CA SER A 40 10.47 -13.27 6.16
C SER A 40 11.71 -14.18 6.20
N GLU A 41 12.77 -13.76 6.90
CA GLU A 41 13.93 -14.61 7.15
C GLU A 41 13.51 -15.96 7.73
N SER A 42 14.27 -17.02 7.39
CA SER A 42 13.92 -18.35 7.87
C SER A 42 14.12 -18.42 9.38
N THR A 43 13.04 -18.64 10.12
CA THR A 43 13.07 -18.80 11.57
C THR A 43 13.90 -20.00 12.03
N SER A 44 14.27 -20.92 11.12
CA SER A 44 15.20 -22.01 11.44
C SER A 44 16.64 -21.53 11.63
N ALA A 45 17.01 -20.32 11.18
CA ALA A 45 18.34 -19.75 11.38
C ALA A 45 18.67 -19.60 12.87
N TYR A 46 17.68 -19.31 13.71
CA TYR A 46 17.83 -19.22 15.17
C TYR A 46 18.24 -20.56 15.80
N LEU A 47 17.92 -21.69 15.17
CA LEU A 47 18.32 -23.02 15.65
C LEU A 47 19.82 -23.30 15.47
N LEU A 48 20.50 -22.54 14.61
CA LEU A 48 21.89 -22.77 14.22
C LEU A 48 22.90 -21.95 15.03
N VAL A 49 22.43 -21.12 15.97
CA VAL A 49 23.30 -20.23 16.76
C VAL A 49 24.14 -21.02 17.76
N CYS A 50 23.52 -21.79 18.66
CA CYS A 50 24.21 -22.67 19.61
C CYS A 50 23.28 -23.79 20.13
N LYS A 51 23.83 -24.76 20.89
CA LYS A 51 23.05 -25.88 21.44
C LYS A 51 21.92 -25.44 22.39
N SER A 52 22.14 -24.41 23.21
CA SER A 52 21.10 -23.88 24.11
C SER A 52 19.96 -23.24 23.32
N TRP A 53 20.27 -22.43 22.31
CA TRP A 53 19.28 -21.86 21.41
C TRP A 53 18.52 -22.93 20.66
N LEU A 54 19.19 -23.93 20.08
CA LEU A 54 18.52 -25.07 19.45
C LEU A 54 17.51 -25.71 20.40
N ARG A 55 17.91 -26.00 21.64
CA ARG A 55 17.06 -26.67 22.63
C ARG A 55 15.84 -25.83 23.03
N VAL A 56 16.02 -24.52 23.28
CA VAL A 56 14.95 -23.59 23.71
C VAL A 56 14.04 -23.20 22.54
N ALA A 57 14.62 -22.95 21.37
CA ALA A 57 13.91 -22.51 20.18
C ALA A 57 13.08 -23.62 19.52
N THR A 58 13.51 -24.89 19.60
CA THR A 58 12.81 -26.02 18.98
C THR A 58 11.32 -26.10 19.36
N PRO A 59 10.93 -26.12 20.66
CA PRO A 59 9.51 -26.16 21.02
C PRO A 59 8.74 -24.90 20.57
N LEU A 60 9.39 -23.72 20.58
CA LEU A 60 8.77 -22.48 20.12
C LEU A 60 8.50 -22.50 18.61
N LEU A 61 9.49 -22.94 17.82
CA LEU A 61 9.40 -23.05 16.37
C LEU A 61 8.33 -24.07 15.94
N TYR A 62 8.27 -25.22 16.62
CA TYR A 62 7.28 -26.26 16.29
C TYR A 62 5.90 -25.97 16.87
N ASN A 63 5.73 -24.98 17.75
CA ASN A 63 4.42 -24.66 18.34
C ASN A 63 3.36 -24.34 17.28
N VAL A 64 3.75 -23.56 16.27
CA VAL A 64 2.90 -23.17 15.13
C VAL A 64 3.57 -23.58 13.83
N VAL A 65 2.99 -24.57 13.16
CA VAL A 65 3.51 -25.11 11.90
C VAL A 65 2.64 -24.68 10.73
N ILE A 66 3.27 -24.18 9.69
CA ILE A 66 2.62 -23.65 8.50
C ILE A 66 3.16 -24.39 7.27
N VAL A 67 2.29 -25.14 6.60
CA VAL A 67 2.63 -25.97 5.44
C VAL A 67 1.98 -25.39 4.19
N ARG A 68 2.81 -24.95 3.22
CA ARG A 68 2.37 -24.23 2.01
C ARG A 68 2.93 -24.82 0.71
N SER A 69 3.64 -25.95 0.78
CA SER A 69 4.23 -26.64 -0.38
C SER A 69 4.43 -28.13 -0.14
N LYS A 70 4.53 -28.92 -1.22
CA LYS A 70 4.85 -30.35 -1.14
C LYS A 70 6.22 -30.61 -0.50
N ALA A 71 7.20 -29.75 -0.79
CA ALA A 71 8.54 -29.83 -0.22
C ALA A 71 8.52 -29.67 1.31
N GLN A 72 7.79 -28.68 1.83
CA GLN A 72 7.62 -28.48 3.27
C GLN A 72 6.91 -29.67 3.92
N ALA A 73 5.83 -30.18 3.32
CA ALA A 73 5.11 -31.34 3.84
C ALA A 73 6.00 -32.59 3.90
N LYS A 74 6.79 -32.85 2.85
CA LYS A 74 7.76 -33.97 2.80
C LYS A 74 8.87 -33.79 3.84
N ALA A 75 9.47 -32.61 3.93
CA ALA A 75 10.53 -32.32 4.89
C ALA A 75 10.04 -32.45 6.34
N LEU A 76 8.86 -31.90 6.65
CA LEU A 76 8.24 -32.02 7.97
C LEU A 76 7.93 -33.48 8.31
N SER A 77 7.33 -34.22 7.37
CA SER A 77 7.06 -35.65 7.55
C SER A 77 8.32 -36.45 7.87
N ILE A 78 9.43 -36.21 7.17
CA ILE A 78 10.72 -36.86 7.43
C ILE A 78 11.22 -36.50 8.84
N ALA A 79 11.21 -35.21 9.18
CA ALA A 79 11.67 -34.74 10.48
C ALA A 79 10.86 -35.35 11.64
N LEU A 80 9.54 -35.37 11.53
CA LEU A 80 8.64 -35.92 12.55
C LEU A 80 8.72 -37.45 12.64
N SER A 81 8.94 -38.13 11.52
CA SER A 81 9.11 -39.58 11.50
C SER A 81 10.45 -40.00 12.13
N GLY A 82 11.51 -39.20 11.91
CA GLY A 82 12.82 -39.41 12.53
C GLY A 82 12.86 -39.05 14.00
N ASN A 83 12.10 -38.05 14.43
CA ASN A 83 11.96 -37.67 15.84
C ASN A 83 10.52 -37.31 16.18
N LYS A 84 9.79 -38.29 16.75
CA LYS A 84 8.38 -38.13 17.12
C LYS A 84 8.14 -37.09 18.22
N GLN A 85 9.15 -36.77 19.05
CA GLN A 85 8.99 -35.76 20.11
C GLN A 85 8.70 -34.37 19.53
N LEU A 86 9.24 -34.06 18.34
CA LEU A 86 8.99 -32.78 17.67
C LEU A 86 7.50 -32.57 17.38
N GLY A 87 6.78 -33.65 17.05
CA GLY A 87 5.34 -33.58 16.75
C GLY A 87 4.48 -33.30 17.99
N LEU A 88 4.99 -33.62 19.19
CA LEU A 88 4.30 -33.32 20.45
C LEU A 88 4.26 -31.82 20.76
N PHE A 89 5.20 -31.04 20.23
CA PHE A 89 5.25 -29.59 20.38
C PHE A 89 4.26 -28.87 19.46
N ILE A 90 3.78 -29.52 18.39
CA ILE A 90 2.84 -28.91 17.43
C ILE A 90 1.48 -28.76 18.08
N LYS A 91 1.07 -27.50 18.31
CA LYS A 91 -0.25 -27.14 18.83
C LYS A 91 -1.13 -26.53 17.75
N LYS A 92 -0.55 -25.73 16.86
CA LYS A 92 -1.28 -25.09 15.76
C LYS A 92 -0.73 -25.56 14.43
N LEU A 93 -1.60 -26.06 13.57
CA LEU A 93 -1.24 -26.52 12.23
C LEU A 93 -2.08 -25.77 11.19
N ARG A 94 -1.39 -25.06 10.29
CA ARG A 94 -2.00 -24.39 9.13
C ARG A 94 -1.56 -25.08 7.84
N VAL A 95 -2.53 -25.56 7.07
CA VAL A 95 -2.28 -26.27 5.80
C VAL A 95 -2.93 -25.50 4.65
N GLU A 96 -2.10 -24.99 3.74
CA GLU A 96 -2.52 -24.20 2.58
C GLU A 96 -2.44 -25.00 1.27
N GLY A 97 -3.14 -26.13 1.17
CA GLY A 97 -3.20 -26.95 -0.05
C GLY A 97 -3.25 -28.46 0.19
N GLY A 98 -3.24 -29.26 -0.89
CA GLY A 98 -3.27 -30.72 -0.86
C GLY A 98 -1.91 -31.37 -1.14
N PHE A 99 -1.13 -31.62 -0.09
CA PHE A 99 0.28 -32.05 -0.20
C PHE A 99 0.55 -33.57 -0.17
N GLY A 100 -0.48 -34.39 -0.42
CA GLY A 100 -0.37 -35.84 -0.59
C GLY A 100 -0.13 -36.62 0.69
N THR A 101 0.45 -37.81 0.55
CA THR A 101 0.67 -38.76 1.65
C THR A 101 1.57 -38.27 2.80
N PRO A 102 2.56 -37.37 2.62
CA PRO A 102 3.34 -36.84 3.74
C PRO A 102 2.48 -36.24 4.86
N MET A 103 1.33 -35.63 4.52
CA MET A 103 0.44 -35.05 5.54
C MET A 103 -0.11 -36.09 6.50
N HIS A 104 -0.33 -37.34 6.07
CA HIS A 104 -0.80 -38.41 6.97
C HIS A 104 0.22 -38.68 8.08
N ALA A 105 1.52 -38.71 7.74
CA ALA A 105 2.58 -38.89 8.73
C ALA A 105 2.66 -37.69 9.69
N VAL A 106 2.46 -36.47 9.18
CA VAL A 106 2.40 -35.25 10.02
C VAL A 106 1.28 -35.35 11.05
N PHE A 107 0.04 -35.66 10.64
CA PHE A 107 -1.08 -35.83 11.59
C PHE A 107 -0.81 -36.98 12.57
N LYS A 108 -0.31 -38.11 12.09
CA LYS A 108 0.00 -39.28 12.94
C LYS A 108 1.04 -38.97 14.03
N CYS A 109 2.00 -38.10 13.75
CA CYS A 109 3.04 -37.71 14.70
C CYS A 109 2.67 -36.50 15.58
N SER A 110 1.54 -35.83 15.29
CA SER A 110 1.17 -34.56 15.92
C SER A 110 -0.21 -34.66 16.60
N PRO A 111 -0.39 -35.54 17.60
CA PRO A 111 -1.70 -35.75 18.23
C PRO A 111 -2.20 -34.53 19.03
N ASN A 112 -1.31 -33.60 19.35
CA ASN A 112 -1.56 -32.45 20.22
C ASN A 112 -2.08 -31.20 19.49
N ILE A 113 -2.47 -31.31 18.21
CA ILE A 113 -3.01 -30.19 17.44
C ILE A 113 -4.32 -29.72 18.07
N SER A 114 -4.31 -28.54 18.68
CA SER A 114 -5.48 -27.86 19.23
C SER A 114 -6.15 -26.95 18.21
N ASP A 115 -5.37 -26.33 17.31
CA ASP A 115 -5.86 -25.36 16.33
C ASP A 115 -5.51 -25.84 14.92
N LEU A 116 -6.52 -26.13 14.13
CA LEU A 116 -6.37 -26.57 12.75
C LEU A 116 -6.89 -25.50 11.79
N PHE A 117 -6.02 -24.99 10.94
CA PHE A 117 -6.38 -24.15 9.80
C PHE A 117 -6.27 -24.95 8.50
N LEU A 118 -7.34 -24.98 7.70
CA LEU A 118 -7.36 -25.61 6.38
C LEU A 118 -7.78 -24.61 5.30
N SER A 119 -6.93 -24.46 4.28
CA SER A 119 -7.30 -23.85 3.01
C SER A 119 -7.98 -24.86 2.09
N PHE A 120 -9.06 -24.45 1.44
CA PHE A 120 -9.75 -25.19 0.39
C PHE A 120 -9.37 -24.76 -1.03
N ASP A 121 -8.28 -24.02 -1.18
CA ASP A 121 -7.67 -23.78 -2.49
C ASP A 121 -6.93 -25.05 -2.97
N ILE A 122 -7.73 -26.09 -3.21
CA ILE A 122 -7.30 -27.40 -3.69
C ILE A 122 -7.50 -27.43 -5.20
N PHE A 123 -6.42 -27.65 -5.93
CA PHE A 123 -6.43 -27.73 -7.38
C PHE A 123 -6.51 -29.18 -7.88
N SER A 124 -6.73 -29.37 -9.19
CA SER A 124 -6.82 -30.71 -9.79
C SER A 124 -5.49 -31.48 -9.74
N SER A 125 -4.37 -30.78 -9.64
CA SER A 125 -3.02 -31.36 -9.50
C SER A 125 -2.64 -31.71 -8.06
N ASP A 126 -3.48 -31.33 -7.09
CA ASP A 126 -3.21 -31.58 -5.68
C ASP A 126 -3.70 -32.96 -5.27
N ASN A 127 -3.14 -33.46 -4.16
CA ASN A 127 -3.51 -34.76 -3.62
C ASN A 127 -3.92 -34.60 -2.15
N THR A 128 -5.19 -34.83 -1.84
CA THR A 128 -5.74 -34.67 -0.48
C THR A 128 -5.71 -35.97 0.33
N SER A 129 -5.22 -37.08 -0.24
CA SER A 129 -5.29 -38.40 0.41
C SER A 129 -4.65 -38.47 1.80
N GLY A 130 -3.54 -37.76 2.02
CA GLY A 130 -2.92 -37.71 3.34
C GLY A 130 -3.69 -36.90 4.37
N LEU A 131 -4.37 -35.82 3.93
CA LEU A 131 -5.30 -35.07 4.78
C LEU A 131 -6.50 -35.95 5.15
N CYS A 132 -7.15 -36.59 4.17
CA CYS A 132 -8.31 -37.44 4.40
C CYS A 132 -8.03 -38.58 5.41
N LYS A 133 -6.84 -39.19 5.33
CA LYS A 133 -6.41 -40.24 6.27
C LYS A 133 -5.95 -39.69 7.62
N GLY A 134 -5.42 -38.47 7.66
CA GLY A 134 -4.85 -37.86 8.86
C GLY A 134 -5.87 -37.18 9.77
N LEU A 135 -6.92 -36.57 9.22
CA LEU A 135 -7.94 -35.83 9.99
C LEU A 135 -8.58 -36.65 11.13
N PRO A 136 -8.89 -37.95 10.97
CA PRO A 136 -9.42 -38.77 12.06
C PRO A 136 -8.42 -39.06 13.20
N LEU A 137 -7.13 -38.75 13.03
CA LEU A 137 -6.07 -39.04 14.01
C LEU A 137 -5.85 -37.93 15.03
N ILE A 138 -6.57 -36.80 14.90
CA ILE A 138 -6.47 -35.63 15.78
C ILE A 138 -7.86 -35.28 16.34
N ASN A 139 -7.89 -34.44 17.38
CA ASN A 139 -9.11 -33.96 18.01
C ASN A 139 -8.98 -32.48 18.40
N PRO A 140 -8.99 -31.57 17.41
CA PRO A 140 -8.72 -30.15 17.63
C PRO A 140 -9.84 -29.48 18.44
N THR A 141 -9.46 -28.43 19.17
CA THR A 141 -10.39 -27.54 19.88
C THR A 141 -10.94 -26.44 18.97
N ARG A 142 -10.15 -26.03 17.98
CA ARG A 142 -10.50 -24.97 17.04
C ARG A 142 -10.29 -25.41 15.60
N LEU A 143 -11.30 -25.14 14.77
CA LEU A 143 -11.25 -25.33 13.32
C LEU A 143 -11.41 -23.98 12.61
N ILE A 144 -10.44 -23.67 11.74
CA ILE A 144 -10.46 -22.49 10.89
C ILE A 144 -10.45 -22.96 9.44
N LEU A 145 -11.45 -22.51 8.67
CA LEU A 145 -11.55 -22.83 7.26
C LEU A 145 -11.37 -21.57 6.42
N TRP A 146 -10.74 -21.72 5.26
CA TRP A 146 -10.55 -20.63 4.32
C TRP A 146 -10.72 -21.09 2.88
N THR A 147 -11.18 -20.20 2.01
CA THR A 147 -11.36 -20.45 0.57
C THR A 147 -11.23 -19.11 -0.16
N SER A 148 -10.32 -18.98 -1.15
CA SER A 148 -10.16 -17.73 -1.89
C SER A 148 -11.24 -17.54 -2.96
N SER A 149 -11.82 -18.64 -3.45
CA SER A 149 -12.61 -18.61 -4.67
C SER A 149 -14.08 -18.95 -4.45
N ARG A 150 -14.95 -18.29 -5.24
CA ARG A 150 -16.30 -18.79 -5.57
C ARG A 150 -16.25 -19.94 -6.60
N LYS A 151 -15.07 -20.34 -7.10
CA LYS A 151 -14.92 -21.20 -8.28
C LYS A 151 -14.55 -22.65 -7.91
N THR A 152 -15.33 -23.56 -8.47
CA THR A 152 -15.13 -25.01 -8.63
C THR A 152 -15.15 -25.89 -7.38
N LEU A 153 -16.35 -25.99 -6.79
CA LEU A 153 -16.80 -27.15 -6.00
C LEU A 153 -16.92 -28.46 -6.81
N GLU A 154 -16.45 -28.47 -8.06
CA GLU A 154 -16.42 -29.63 -8.96
C GLU A 154 -15.13 -30.44 -8.81
N ASN A 155 -14.14 -29.95 -8.05
CA ASN A 155 -12.93 -30.71 -7.80
C ASN A 155 -13.21 -31.94 -6.93
N LYS A 156 -13.09 -33.14 -7.51
CA LYS A 156 -13.27 -34.42 -6.82
C LYS A 156 -12.40 -34.56 -5.57
N MET A 157 -11.17 -34.06 -5.59
CA MET A 157 -10.25 -34.13 -4.45
C MET A 157 -10.70 -33.23 -3.29
N LEU A 158 -11.29 -32.07 -3.60
CA LEU A 158 -11.90 -31.20 -2.61
C LEU A 158 -13.15 -31.84 -2.02
N LEU A 159 -14.04 -32.41 -2.86
CA LEU A 159 -15.24 -33.10 -2.39
C LEU A 159 -14.91 -34.27 -1.46
N GLN A 160 -13.86 -35.04 -1.80
CA GLN A 160 -13.37 -36.12 -0.94
C GLN A 160 -12.83 -35.58 0.39
N LEU A 161 -12.08 -34.47 0.37
CA LEU A 161 -11.58 -33.82 1.58
C LEU A 161 -12.72 -33.31 2.46
N LEU A 162 -13.74 -32.67 1.88
CA LEU A 162 -14.91 -32.18 2.60
C LEU A 162 -15.68 -33.32 3.27
N GLN A 163 -15.84 -34.45 2.58
CA GLN A 163 -16.46 -35.63 3.17
C GLN A 163 -15.63 -36.16 4.35
N SER A 164 -14.33 -36.35 4.16
CA SER A 164 -13.45 -36.83 5.24
C SER A 164 -13.41 -35.86 6.43
N LEU A 165 -13.48 -34.55 6.18
CA LEU A 165 -13.56 -33.54 7.22
C LEU A 165 -14.90 -33.60 7.96
N ALA A 166 -16.02 -33.74 7.25
CA ALA A 166 -17.34 -33.94 7.86
C ALA A 166 -17.37 -35.20 8.76
N ASP A 167 -16.80 -36.31 8.28
CA ASP A 167 -16.71 -37.56 9.04
C ASP A 167 -15.79 -37.43 10.28
N ALA A 168 -14.72 -36.64 10.18
CA ALA A 168 -13.81 -36.36 11.30
C ALA A 168 -14.46 -35.44 12.34
N ILE A 169 -15.15 -34.37 11.91
CA ILE A 169 -15.88 -33.45 12.80
C ILE A 169 -16.86 -34.21 13.70
N ALA A 170 -17.56 -35.22 13.16
CA ALA A 170 -18.48 -36.04 13.94
C ALA A 170 -17.80 -36.79 15.10
N LYS A 171 -16.48 -36.99 15.04
CA LYS A 171 -15.66 -37.67 16.06
C LYS A 171 -14.84 -36.71 16.92
N TRP A 172 -14.80 -35.42 16.59
CA TRP A 172 -14.00 -34.44 17.34
C TRP A 172 -14.75 -33.94 18.56
N ASP A 173 -14.53 -34.61 19.69
CA ASP A 173 -15.17 -34.31 20.97
C ASP A 173 -14.68 -33.02 21.62
N ASN A 174 -13.52 -32.51 21.21
CA ASN A 174 -12.92 -31.29 21.75
C ASN A 174 -13.27 -30.02 20.95
N LEU A 175 -13.90 -30.12 19.78
CA LEU A 175 -14.16 -28.95 18.95
C LEU A 175 -15.14 -28.00 19.63
N ARG A 176 -14.70 -26.78 19.94
CA ARG A 176 -15.47 -25.71 20.61
C ARG A 176 -15.54 -24.43 19.79
N ILE A 177 -14.47 -24.13 19.04
CA ILE A 177 -14.35 -22.89 18.29
C ILE A 177 -14.40 -23.20 16.78
N PHE A 178 -15.31 -22.53 16.08
CA PHE A 178 -15.38 -22.60 14.62
C PHE A 178 -15.25 -21.21 14.02
N ASP A 179 -14.32 -21.06 13.09
CA ASP A 179 -14.17 -19.86 12.29
C ASP A 179 -14.75 -20.10 10.89
N CYS A 180 -15.86 -19.41 10.64
CA CYS A 180 -16.75 -19.63 9.52
C CYS A 180 -16.40 -18.69 8.35
N PRO A 181 -15.80 -19.21 7.26
CA PRO A 181 -15.47 -18.39 6.09
C PRO A 181 -16.69 -18.11 5.21
N PHE A 182 -17.86 -18.66 5.54
CA PHE A 182 -19.01 -18.67 4.64
C PHE A 182 -19.85 -17.41 4.81
N THR A 183 -20.12 -16.75 3.68
CA THR A 183 -21.03 -15.60 3.66
C THR A 183 -22.49 -15.99 3.51
N SER A 184 -22.79 -17.23 3.12
CA SER A 184 -24.14 -17.75 2.83
C SER A 184 -24.18 -19.29 2.71
N ASN A 185 -25.34 -19.84 2.32
CA ASN A 185 -25.60 -21.27 2.08
C ASN A 185 -24.88 -21.85 0.83
N GLY A 186 -23.59 -21.56 0.67
CA GLY A 186 -22.74 -22.16 -0.36
C GLY A 186 -22.56 -23.66 -0.14
N ARG A 187 -22.21 -24.43 -1.18
CA ARG A 187 -22.09 -25.90 -1.06
C ARG A 187 -21.05 -26.35 -0.04
N LEU A 188 -20.01 -25.56 0.23
CA LEU A 188 -19.06 -25.82 1.32
C LEU A 188 -19.77 -25.84 2.67
N ALA A 189 -20.59 -24.81 2.94
CA ALA A 189 -21.38 -24.73 4.15
C ALA A 189 -22.36 -25.91 4.26
N GLN A 190 -23.01 -26.31 3.16
CA GLN A 190 -23.93 -27.47 3.14
C GLN A 190 -23.26 -28.80 3.52
N LYS A 191 -21.95 -28.94 3.32
CA LYS A 191 -21.21 -30.16 3.69
C LYS A 191 -20.67 -30.11 5.12
N ILE A 192 -20.24 -28.94 5.59
CA ILE A 192 -19.53 -28.79 6.87
C ILE A 192 -20.42 -28.35 8.02
N VAL A 193 -21.43 -27.51 7.78
CA VAL A 193 -22.33 -27.02 8.83
C VAL A 193 -23.16 -28.15 9.45
N PRO A 194 -23.78 -29.07 8.70
CA PRO A 194 -24.60 -30.13 9.30
C PRO A 194 -23.88 -31.00 10.35
N PRO A 195 -22.67 -31.54 10.13
CA PRO A 195 -21.97 -32.31 11.16
C PRO A 195 -21.58 -31.46 12.38
N LEU A 196 -21.25 -30.17 12.20
CA LEU A 196 -20.97 -29.26 13.33
C LEU A 196 -22.22 -29.03 14.19
N VAL A 197 -23.35 -28.72 13.56
CA VAL A 197 -24.63 -28.49 14.23
C VAL A 197 -25.12 -29.76 14.91
N LYS A 198 -24.99 -30.92 14.25
CA LYS A 198 -25.35 -32.23 14.82
C LYS A 198 -24.52 -32.55 16.08
N ALA A 199 -23.25 -32.15 16.09
CA ALA A 199 -22.38 -32.40 17.25
C ALA A 199 -22.75 -31.55 18.47
N LYS A 200 -23.38 -30.37 18.29
CA LYS A 200 -23.85 -29.46 19.36
C LYS A 200 -22.78 -29.10 20.41
N ARG A 201 -21.54 -28.90 19.97
CA ARG A 201 -20.39 -28.67 20.86
C ARG A 201 -19.82 -27.25 20.80
N LEU A 202 -20.18 -26.47 19.78
CA LEU A 202 -19.57 -25.16 19.56
C LEU A 202 -20.03 -24.17 20.63
N ASP A 203 -19.07 -23.48 21.24
CA ASP A 203 -19.32 -22.36 22.16
C ASP A 203 -18.90 -21.01 21.58
N THR A 204 -18.03 -21.00 20.57
CA THR A 204 -17.52 -19.77 19.96
C THR A 204 -17.57 -19.87 18.46
N LEU A 205 -18.21 -18.89 17.83
CA LEU A 205 -18.30 -18.76 16.39
C LEU A 205 -17.59 -17.48 15.95
N THR A 206 -16.68 -17.57 15.00
CA THR A 206 -16.10 -16.39 14.33
C THR A 206 -16.67 -16.30 12.92
N ILE A 207 -17.07 -15.11 12.49
CA ILE A 207 -17.57 -14.82 11.14
C ILE A 207 -16.79 -13.67 10.50
N GLN A 208 -16.65 -13.71 9.18
CA GLN A 208 -15.84 -12.72 8.46
C GLN A 208 -16.43 -11.31 8.51
N SER A 209 -17.76 -11.17 8.40
CA SER A 209 -18.43 -9.87 8.36
C SER A 209 -19.82 -9.91 9.01
N SER A 210 -20.32 -8.73 9.38
CA SER A 210 -21.68 -8.51 9.88
C SER A 210 -22.77 -9.04 8.94
N PHE A 211 -22.53 -9.05 7.62
CA PHE A 211 -23.47 -9.57 6.62
C PHE A 211 -23.76 -11.07 6.77
N CYS A 212 -22.85 -11.82 7.41
CA CYS A 212 -22.97 -13.27 7.58
C CYS A 212 -23.74 -13.66 8.85
N LEU A 213 -24.01 -12.68 9.73
CA LEU A 213 -24.44 -12.92 11.10
C LEU A 213 -25.78 -13.67 11.18
N SER A 214 -26.80 -13.17 10.48
CA SER A 214 -28.15 -13.74 10.54
C SER A 214 -28.17 -15.20 10.06
N TRP A 215 -27.51 -15.48 8.93
CA TRP A 215 -27.40 -16.84 8.41
C TRP A 215 -26.65 -17.73 9.41
N ALA A 216 -25.47 -17.31 9.86
CA ALA A 216 -24.64 -18.14 10.74
C ALA A 216 -25.37 -18.44 12.07
N TYR A 217 -25.98 -17.44 12.70
CA TYR A 217 -26.77 -17.63 13.90
C TYR A 217 -27.94 -18.60 13.69
N SER A 218 -28.67 -18.48 12.58
CA SER A 218 -29.79 -19.40 12.27
C SER A 218 -29.37 -20.88 12.20
N GLN A 219 -28.15 -21.15 11.73
CA GLN A 219 -27.62 -22.50 11.63
C GLN A 219 -27.13 -23.05 12.97
N PHE A 220 -26.53 -22.19 13.80
CA PHE A 220 -25.83 -22.60 15.02
C PHE A 220 -26.58 -22.26 16.31
N LYS A 221 -27.81 -21.74 16.26
CA LYS A 221 -28.61 -21.36 17.44
C LYS A 221 -28.82 -22.49 18.46
N ASP A 222 -28.82 -23.75 18.02
CA ASP A 222 -29.01 -24.91 18.89
C ASP A 222 -27.68 -25.43 19.49
N CYS A 223 -26.56 -24.77 19.18
CA CYS A 223 -25.28 -25.02 19.82
C CYS A 223 -25.17 -24.17 21.11
N PRO A 224 -24.37 -24.60 22.10
CA PRO A 224 -24.17 -23.85 23.35
C PRO A 224 -23.26 -22.63 23.17
N LEU A 225 -23.59 -21.75 22.21
CA LEU A 225 -22.83 -20.56 21.88
C LEU A 225 -22.78 -19.59 23.08
N LYS A 226 -21.59 -19.08 23.34
CA LYS A 226 -21.27 -18.03 24.33
C LYS A 226 -20.84 -16.74 23.66
N ALA A 227 -20.27 -16.83 22.45
CA ALA A 227 -19.81 -15.67 21.70
C ALA A 227 -19.89 -15.87 20.18
N ILE A 228 -20.24 -14.79 19.48
CA ILE A 228 -20.10 -14.65 18.03
C ILE A 228 -19.18 -13.45 17.76
N HIS A 229 -17.99 -13.73 17.26
CA HIS A 229 -16.99 -12.71 16.91
C HIS A 229 -17.11 -12.30 15.45
N ILE A 230 -17.20 -11.00 15.19
CA ILE A 230 -17.12 -10.45 13.83
C ILE A 230 -15.67 -10.01 13.58
N ARG A 231 -14.99 -10.66 12.63
CA ARG A 231 -13.58 -10.39 12.34
C ARG A 231 -13.34 -9.00 11.77
N ARG A 232 -14.13 -8.59 10.76
CA ARG A 232 -14.01 -7.27 10.14
C ARG A 232 -14.52 -6.18 11.10
N PRO A 233 -13.79 -5.06 11.27
CA PRO A 233 -14.27 -3.92 12.06
C PRO A 233 -15.62 -3.43 11.55
N VAL A 234 -16.59 -3.33 12.46
CA VAL A 234 -17.95 -2.88 12.16
C VAL A 234 -18.05 -1.39 12.45
N SER A 235 -18.33 -0.59 11.42
CA SER A 235 -18.49 0.87 11.54
C SER A 235 -19.68 1.23 12.43
N THR A 236 -19.69 2.46 12.97
CA THR A 236 -20.82 2.97 13.77
C THR A 236 -22.15 2.89 13.00
N ALA A 237 -22.14 3.15 11.69
CA ALA A 237 -23.31 3.00 10.83
C ALA A 237 -23.76 1.54 10.73
N GLU A 238 -22.84 0.60 10.48
CA GLU A 238 -23.16 -0.84 10.44
C GLU A 238 -23.65 -1.36 11.80
N ARG A 239 -23.07 -0.90 12.92
CA ARG A 239 -23.56 -1.23 14.27
C ARG A 239 -25.01 -0.78 14.43
N ARG A 240 -25.37 0.43 13.98
CA ARG A 240 -26.75 0.93 13.98
C ARG A 240 -27.69 0.12 13.09
N LEU A 241 -27.19 -0.53 12.04
CA LEU A 241 -27.97 -1.42 11.17
C LEU A 241 -28.08 -2.85 11.72
N LEU A 242 -27.20 -3.25 12.64
CA LEU A 242 -27.25 -4.54 13.34
C LEU A 242 -28.15 -4.50 14.58
N ILE A 243 -28.14 -3.40 15.33
CA ILE A 243 -28.97 -3.17 16.53
C ILE A 243 -30.49 -3.42 16.31
N PRO A 244 -31.09 -3.21 15.12
CA PRO A 244 -32.49 -3.52 14.85
C PRO A 244 -32.83 -5.01 14.76
N SER A 245 -31.87 -5.95 14.91
CA SER A 245 -32.22 -7.37 14.98
C SER A 245 -33.10 -7.60 16.21
N LYS A 246 -34.36 -8.01 16.01
CA LYS A 246 -35.36 -8.24 17.07
C LYS A 246 -35.00 -9.41 18.04
N ASP A 247 -33.84 -10.02 17.88
CA ASP A 247 -33.41 -11.19 18.65
C ASP A 247 -32.44 -10.74 19.77
N PRO A 248 -32.90 -10.70 21.03
CA PRO A 248 -32.07 -10.28 22.17
C PRO A 248 -30.94 -11.28 22.47
N ASP A 249 -31.15 -12.57 22.19
CA ASP A 249 -30.16 -13.62 22.45
C ASP A 249 -28.96 -13.45 21.51
N LEU A 250 -29.21 -13.14 20.24
CA LEU A 250 -28.16 -12.81 19.28
C LEU A 250 -27.30 -11.63 19.76
N MET A 251 -27.94 -10.56 20.24
CA MET A 251 -27.22 -9.37 20.72
C MET A 251 -26.35 -9.66 21.96
N ALA A 252 -26.79 -10.56 22.84
CA ALA A 252 -26.00 -10.99 24.00
C ALA A 252 -24.74 -11.78 23.60
N LEU A 253 -24.81 -12.52 22.50
CA LEU A 253 -23.69 -13.30 21.96
C LEU A 253 -22.66 -12.46 21.20
N LEU A 254 -23.07 -11.33 20.63
CA LEU A 254 -22.21 -10.54 19.75
C LEU A 254 -21.00 -9.92 20.48
N LYS A 255 -19.81 -10.16 19.93
CA LYS A 255 -18.55 -9.51 20.33
C LYS A 255 -17.94 -8.82 19.12
N PHE A 256 -17.89 -7.49 19.15
CA PHE A 256 -17.22 -6.70 18.13
C PHE A 256 -15.71 -6.72 18.39
N SER A 257 -14.93 -6.83 17.32
CA SER A 257 -13.51 -6.55 17.41
C SER A 257 -13.34 -5.05 17.68
N ASP A 258 -12.69 -4.67 18.79
CA ASP A 258 -12.40 -3.27 19.13
C ASP A 258 -11.27 -2.67 18.27
N ARG A 259 -10.86 -3.37 17.21
CA ARG A 259 -9.75 -2.95 16.37
C ARG A 259 -10.11 -1.71 15.55
N PRO A 260 -9.31 -0.64 15.65
CA PRO A 260 -9.40 0.49 14.74
C PRO A 260 -9.28 0.02 13.29
N ARG A 261 -10.08 0.62 12.41
CA ARG A 261 -10.07 0.33 10.97
C ARG A 261 -8.72 0.65 10.32
N ASP A 262 -7.89 1.46 10.99
CA ASP A 262 -6.65 2.02 10.42
C ASP A 262 -5.43 1.10 10.52
N ILE A 263 -5.50 0.00 11.30
CA ILE A 263 -4.38 -0.96 11.43
C ILE A 263 -4.24 -1.84 10.18
N TRP A 264 -5.26 -1.89 9.33
CA TRP A 264 -5.26 -2.80 8.18
C TRP A 264 -4.37 -2.30 7.02
N ASP A 265 -4.03 -1.01 6.99
CA ASP A 265 -3.12 -0.42 5.99
C ASP A 265 -1.84 0.21 6.59
N ALA A 266 -1.74 0.32 7.92
CA ALA A 266 -0.55 0.86 8.56
C ALA A 266 0.46 -0.26 8.92
N PRO A 267 1.77 -0.06 8.70
CA PRO A 267 2.79 -0.97 9.22
C PRO A 267 2.68 -1.06 10.75
N ALA A 268 3.02 -2.24 11.28
CA ALA A 268 2.76 -2.70 12.63
C ALA A 268 3.15 -1.72 13.77
N GLU A 269 2.34 -1.74 14.82
CA GLU A 269 2.61 -1.26 16.19
C GLU A 269 2.76 0.26 16.38
N ARG A 270 1.65 0.96 16.61
CA ARG A 270 1.69 2.16 17.46
C ARG A 270 1.93 1.71 18.91
N PRO A 271 2.99 2.16 19.59
CA PRO A 271 3.18 1.87 21.01
C PRO A 271 1.99 2.39 21.81
N GLU A 272 1.51 1.60 22.79
CA GLU A 272 0.51 2.06 23.76
C GLU A 272 1.00 3.36 24.41
N LEU A 273 0.20 4.44 24.29
CA LEU A 273 0.55 5.73 24.87
C LEU A 273 0.72 5.55 26.40
N PRO A 274 1.83 5.97 27.00
CA PRO A 274 2.04 5.82 28.43
C PRO A 274 0.95 6.57 29.22
N LEU A 275 0.43 5.91 30.27
CA LEU A 275 -0.47 6.52 31.25
C LEU A 275 0.13 7.82 31.78
N ILE A 276 -0.52 8.95 31.49
CA ILE A 276 -0.10 10.27 32.01
C ILE A 276 -0.38 10.25 33.52
N ILE A 277 0.68 10.21 34.33
CA ILE A 277 0.58 10.33 35.79
C ILE A 277 0.30 11.81 36.12
N PRO A 278 -0.83 12.16 36.77
CA PRO A 278 -1.10 13.53 37.15
C PRO A 278 -0.04 14.04 38.15
N SER A 279 0.30 15.33 38.05
CA SER A 279 1.20 16.00 38.99
C SER A 279 0.71 15.82 40.43
N LEU A 280 1.60 15.46 41.35
CA LEU A 280 1.31 15.33 42.78
C LEU A 280 1.03 16.70 43.45
N ASP A 281 1.41 17.80 42.80
CA ASP A 281 1.12 19.16 43.25
C ASP A 281 -0.01 19.78 42.39
N PRO A 282 -1.19 20.05 42.98
CA PRO A 282 -2.31 20.70 42.28
C PRO A 282 -2.07 22.18 41.96
N ALA A 283 -1.05 22.82 42.57
CA ALA A 283 -0.63 24.19 42.26
C ALA A 283 0.43 24.26 41.15
N PHE A 284 0.93 23.12 40.67
CA PHE A 284 1.93 23.08 39.61
C PHE A 284 1.34 23.63 38.30
N VAL A 285 1.85 24.80 37.89
CA VAL A 285 1.59 25.36 36.57
C VAL A 285 2.85 25.15 35.72
N PRO A 286 2.80 24.30 34.68
CA PRO A 286 3.95 24.05 33.82
C PRO A 286 4.55 25.36 33.30
N LEU A 287 5.87 25.49 33.41
CA LEU A 287 6.64 26.64 32.94
C LEU A 287 6.30 27.98 33.62
N ASN A 288 5.67 28.00 34.81
CA ASN A 288 5.29 29.28 35.45
C ASN A 288 6.48 30.25 35.63
N MET A 289 7.66 29.71 35.96
CA MET A 289 8.89 30.48 36.20
C MET A 289 9.68 30.85 34.93
N ALA A 290 9.32 30.31 33.76
CA ALA A 290 10.06 30.59 32.53
C ALA A 290 9.73 31.99 31.95
N PRO A 291 10.64 32.66 31.24
CA PRO A 291 10.31 33.88 30.48
C PRO A 291 9.25 33.60 29.39
N ASN A 292 8.38 34.58 29.10
CA ASN A 292 7.29 34.40 28.13
C ASN A 292 7.76 33.94 26.74
N ALA A 293 8.91 34.43 26.25
CA ALA A 293 9.46 33.99 24.97
C ALA A 293 9.83 32.50 24.97
N VAL A 294 10.36 31.99 26.09
CA VAL A 294 10.69 30.56 26.26
C VAL A 294 9.40 29.73 26.36
N LYS A 295 8.40 30.22 27.11
CA LYS A 295 7.07 29.58 27.17
C LYS A 295 6.45 29.48 25.78
N ASP A 296 6.43 30.57 25.03
CA ASP A 296 5.87 30.64 23.68
C ASP A 296 6.60 29.70 22.73
N HIS A 297 7.93 29.62 22.79
CA HIS A 297 8.70 28.71 21.96
C HIS A 297 8.37 27.23 22.27
N ILE A 298 8.37 26.86 23.56
CA ILE A 298 8.05 25.48 23.98
C ILE A 298 6.62 25.12 23.60
N TRP A 299 5.63 25.98 23.91
CA TRP A 299 4.24 25.69 23.60
C TRP A 299 3.95 25.70 22.09
N THR A 300 4.63 26.55 21.30
CA THR A 300 4.55 26.48 19.84
C THR A 300 4.97 25.11 19.33
N ARG A 301 6.09 24.55 19.82
CA ARG A 301 6.53 23.19 19.45
C ARG A 301 5.57 22.09 19.88
N VAL A 302 4.99 22.20 21.09
CA VAL A 302 4.00 21.24 21.59
C VAL A 302 2.73 21.28 20.74
N ILE A 303 2.23 22.48 20.41
CA ILE A 303 1.02 22.65 19.60
C ILE A 303 1.28 22.22 18.15
N GLU A 304 2.43 22.58 17.59
CA GLU A 304 2.89 22.10 16.28
C GLU A 304 2.84 20.56 16.25
N PHE A 305 3.49 19.90 17.20
CA PHE A 305 3.46 18.43 17.31
C PHE A 305 2.03 17.88 17.45
N ALA A 306 1.20 18.48 18.32
CA ALA A 306 -0.18 18.03 18.52
C ALA A 306 -1.05 18.21 17.26
N MET A 307 -0.85 19.28 16.50
CA MET A 307 -1.56 19.55 15.24
C MET A 307 -1.03 18.68 14.09
N LEU A 308 0.27 18.38 14.06
CA LEU A 308 0.92 17.54 13.06
C LEU A 308 0.69 16.03 13.29
N LEU A 309 0.56 15.54 14.52
CA LEU A 309 0.12 14.17 14.77
C LEU A 309 -1.29 13.88 14.25
N ALA A 310 -2.13 14.92 14.17
CA ALA A 310 -3.44 14.91 13.52
C ALA A 310 -3.37 15.29 12.03
N ALA A 311 -2.16 15.39 11.46
CA ALA A 311 -1.88 15.71 10.08
C ALA A 311 -0.78 14.76 9.62
N ASP A 312 -1.09 13.47 9.47
CA ASP A 312 -0.16 12.56 8.79
C ASP A 312 0.27 13.27 7.50
N HIS A 313 1.55 13.62 7.38
CA HIS A 313 2.04 14.53 6.34
C HIS A 313 1.79 13.98 4.92
N SER A 314 1.45 12.69 4.84
CA SER A 314 1.10 11.95 3.64
C SER A 314 -0.41 11.82 3.38
N ARG A 315 -1.28 12.38 4.22
CA ARG A 315 -2.74 12.30 4.05
C ARG A 315 -3.39 13.65 4.27
N THR A 316 -4.22 14.06 3.32
CA THR A 316 -5.09 15.22 3.50
C THR A 316 -5.98 14.94 4.71
N PRO A 317 -5.92 15.76 5.77
CA PRO A 317 -6.60 15.44 7.01
C PRO A 317 -8.09 15.28 6.75
N SER A 318 -8.67 14.14 7.14
CA SER A 318 -10.11 13.86 7.04
C SER A 318 -10.91 15.00 7.69
N SER A 319 -12.20 15.19 7.34
CA SER A 319 -13.05 16.19 8.02
C SER A 319 -13.07 15.97 9.54
N ASP A 320 -12.86 14.72 9.95
CA ASP A 320 -12.84 14.28 11.33
C ASP A 320 -11.53 14.67 12.05
N GLU A 321 -10.45 14.95 11.31
CA GLU A 321 -9.15 15.39 11.83
C GLU A 321 -9.03 16.92 12.03
N VAL A 322 -9.93 17.72 11.42
CA VAL A 322 -9.92 19.19 11.58
C VAL A 322 -10.49 19.62 12.93
N ALA A 323 -11.51 18.92 13.43
CA ALA A 323 -12.17 19.23 14.71
C ALA A 323 -11.21 19.23 15.94
N PRO A 324 -10.27 18.27 16.07
CA PRO A 324 -9.25 18.28 17.12
C PRO A 324 -8.40 19.57 17.17
N ARG A 325 -8.07 20.18 16.03
CA ARG A 325 -7.16 21.33 15.96
C ARG A 325 -7.80 22.61 16.51
N LEU A 326 -9.07 22.83 16.22
CA LEU A 326 -9.80 23.99 16.75
C LEU A 326 -9.94 23.90 18.27
N GLY A 327 -10.14 22.69 18.81
CA GLY A 327 -10.18 22.43 20.25
C GLY A 327 -8.92 22.93 20.96
N LEU A 328 -7.73 22.70 20.38
CA LEU A 328 -6.46 23.20 20.92
C LEU A 328 -6.41 24.72 21.00
N LEU A 329 -6.87 25.43 19.97
CA LEU A 329 -6.89 26.90 19.97
C LEU A 329 -7.85 27.47 21.02
N MET A 330 -8.89 26.73 21.39
CA MET A 330 -9.90 27.15 22.35
C MET A 330 -9.51 26.90 23.81
N VAL A 331 -8.38 26.23 24.08
CA VAL A 331 -7.92 25.92 25.45
C VAL A 331 -7.59 27.19 26.23
N SER A 332 -6.86 28.14 25.64
CA SER A 332 -6.45 29.38 26.31
C SER A 332 -6.09 30.50 25.32
N LYS A 333 -6.02 31.75 25.81
CA LYS A 333 -5.53 32.90 25.01
C LYS A 333 -4.10 32.70 24.49
N LEU A 334 -3.25 32.03 25.28
CA LEU A 334 -1.90 31.68 24.88
C LEU A 334 -1.91 30.74 23.68
N PHE A 335 -2.68 29.65 23.76
CA PHE A 335 -2.81 28.65 22.71
C PHE A 335 -3.42 29.26 21.44
N TYR A 336 -4.42 30.13 21.59
CA TYR A 336 -4.97 30.87 20.46
C TYR A 336 -3.90 31.74 19.77
N ARG A 337 -3.14 32.52 20.54
CA ARG A 337 -2.11 33.44 20.00
C ARG A 337 -1.03 32.70 19.23
N ILE A 338 -0.45 31.65 19.81
CA ILE A 338 0.70 30.93 19.23
C ILE A 338 0.27 29.83 18.25
N GLY A 339 -0.92 29.27 18.42
CA GLY A 339 -1.47 28.25 17.55
C GLY A 339 -2.15 28.81 16.30
N ARG A 340 -2.58 30.07 16.30
CA ARG A 340 -3.24 30.69 15.13
C ARG A 340 -2.37 30.67 13.85
N PRO A 341 -1.06 31.00 13.88
CA PRO A 341 -0.21 30.82 12.71
C PRO A 341 -0.17 29.37 12.23
N LEU A 342 0.04 28.42 13.15
CA LEU A 342 0.11 26.98 12.85
C LEU A 342 -1.22 26.44 12.26
N PHE A 343 -2.35 26.92 12.75
CA PHE A 343 -3.67 26.51 12.28
C PHE A 343 -3.94 26.96 10.84
N HIS A 344 -3.42 28.13 10.45
CA HIS A 344 -3.57 28.66 9.09
C HIS A 344 -2.41 28.29 8.17
N GLU A 345 -1.42 27.55 8.66
CA GLU A 345 -0.23 27.18 7.91
C GLU A 345 -0.55 26.26 6.73
N HIS A 346 -1.41 25.26 6.98
CA HIS A 346 -1.80 24.24 6.01
C HIS A 346 -3.32 24.27 5.82
N ILE A 347 -3.75 24.87 4.72
CA ILE A 347 -5.17 24.99 4.37
C ILE A 347 -5.54 23.91 3.36
N ALA A 348 -6.64 23.21 3.61
CA ALA A 348 -7.21 22.25 2.67
C ALA A 348 -8.66 22.66 2.34
N PHE A 349 -8.95 22.82 1.06
CA PHE A 349 -10.30 23.08 0.57
C PHE A 349 -10.89 21.80 0.01
N ARG A 350 -12.02 21.33 0.55
CA ARG A 350 -12.76 20.15 0.06
C ARG A 350 -13.98 20.50 -0.76
N VAL A 351 -14.54 21.69 -0.52
CA VAL A 351 -15.72 22.19 -1.22
C VAL A 351 -15.52 23.67 -1.57
N PRO A 352 -16.08 24.16 -2.70
CA PRO A 352 -15.91 25.55 -3.14
C PRO A 352 -16.34 26.59 -2.10
N ASN A 353 -17.35 26.29 -1.29
CA ASN A 353 -17.78 27.22 -0.24
C ASN A 353 -16.69 27.52 0.81
N GLN A 354 -15.71 26.62 0.99
CA GLN A 354 -14.60 26.86 1.91
C GLN A 354 -13.62 27.90 1.38
N THR A 355 -13.37 27.94 0.05
CA THR A 355 -12.53 29.00 -0.55
C THR A 355 -13.20 30.36 -0.37
N ASN A 356 -14.51 30.46 -0.64
CA ASN A 356 -15.28 31.69 -0.43
C ASN A 356 -15.23 32.20 1.02
N LYS A 357 -15.40 31.29 2.00
CA LYS A 357 -15.30 31.65 3.43
C LYS A 357 -13.90 32.10 3.80
N PHE A 358 -12.88 31.41 3.33
CA PHE A 358 -11.49 31.76 3.65
C PHE A 358 -11.05 33.07 2.98
N ALA A 359 -11.48 33.33 1.74
CA ALA A 359 -11.25 34.61 1.08
C ALA A 359 -11.81 35.78 1.89
N ARG A 360 -13.04 35.64 2.45
CA ARG A 360 -13.62 36.65 3.35
C ARG A 360 -12.80 36.83 4.63
N ILE A 361 -12.28 35.74 5.20
CA ILE A 361 -11.40 35.80 6.38
C ILE A 361 -10.11 36.56 6.06
N LEU A 362 -9.51 36.34 4.89
CA LEU A 362 -8.31 37.08 4.46
C LEU A 362 -8.59 38.56 4.23
N VAL A 363 -9.73 38.91 3.62
CA VAL A 363 -10.15 40.31 3.48
C VAL A 363 -10.31 40.98 4.85
N GLN A 364 -10.90 40.29 5.83
CA GLN A 364 -11.06 40.81 7.19
C GLN A 364 -9.74 40.84 7.99
N SER A 365 -8.81 39.94 7.69
CA SER A 365 -7.54 39.82 8.42
C SER A 365 -6.40 39.42 7.48
N PRO A 366 -5.84 40.37 6.69
CA PRO A 366 -4.82 40.07 5.68
C PRO A 366 -3.53 39.47 6.25
N VAL A 367 -3.26 39.70 7.55
CA VAL A 367 -2.11 39.09 8.26
C VAL A 367 -2.15 37.56 8.22
N ILE A 368 -3.33 36.95 8.12
CA ILE A 368 -3.48 35.49 8.01
C ILE A 368 -2.82 34.98 6.72
N GLY A 369 -2.86 35.72 5.63
CA GLY A 369 -2.24 35.33 4.35
C GLY A 369 -0.74 35.07 4.48
N ARG A 370 -0.06 35.77 5.40
CA ARG A 370 1.37 35.57 5.70
C ARG A 370 1.67 34.28 6.46
N TYR A 371 0.66 33.68 7.09
CA TYR A 371 0.81 32.39 7.77
C TYR A 371 0.58 31.22 6.82
N VAL A 372 -0.12 31.41 5.71
CA VAL A 372 -0.42 30.34 4.75
C VAL A 372 0.87 29.89 4.06
N ARG A 373 1.31 28.66 4.36
CA ARG A 373 2.47 28.01 3.75
C ARG A 373 2.08 26.96 2.73
N SER A 374 0.90 26.37 2.86
CA SER A 374 0.42 25.30 2.00
C SER A 374 -1.08 25.43 1.75
N ILE A 375 -1.48 25.27 0.50
CA ILE A 375 -2.88 25.14 0.09
C ILE A 375 -3.05 23.84 -0.69
N ASN A 376 -3.92 22.96 -0.21
CA ASN A 376 -4.34 21.75 -0.90
C ASN A 376 -5.80 21.91 -1.38
N LEU A 377 -6.05 21.54 -2.64
CA LEU A 377 -7.37 21.55 -3.25
C LEU A 377 -7.84 20.10 -3.39
N GLY A 378 -8.86 19.73 -2.63
CA GLY A 378 -9.43 18.39 -2.60
C GLY A 378 -10.29 18.07 -3.82
N TYR A 379 -10.38 16.76 -4.10
CA TYR A 379 -11.02 16.15 -5.28
C TYR A 379 -12.41 16.69 -5.65
N ALA A 380 -13.27 16.97 -4.66
CA ALA A 380 -14.68 17.26 -4.92
C ALA A 380 -14.97 18.66 -5.51
N ILE A 381 -13.96 19.52 -5.69
CA ILE A 381 -14.21 20.91 -6.09
C ILE A 381 -14.34 21.08 -7.61
N TYR A 382 -13.66 20.27 -8.45
CA TYR A 382 -13.42 20.68 -9.85
C TYR A 382 -13.63 19.63 -10.96
N HIS A 383 -14.05 18.39 -10.67
CA HIS A 383 -14.07 17.35 -11.71
C HIS A 383 -15.29 17.30 -12.65
N TYR A 384 -16.41 18.00 -12.41
CA TYR A 384 -17.64 17.76 -13.21
C TYR A 384 -18.56 18.95 -13.46
N ASN A 385 -18.20 20.18 -13.09
CA ASN A 385 -19.12 21.30 -13.31
C ASN A 385 -18.37 22.64 -13.50
N SER A 386 -18.37 23.15 -14.73
CA SER A 386 -17.82 24.46 -15.12
C SER A 386 -18.34 25.60 -14.23
N ASP A 387 -19.61 25.55 -13.83
CA ASP A 387 -20.23 26.57 -12.97
C ASP A 387 -19.59 26.62 -11.57
N VAL A 388 -19.14 25.47 -11.07
CA VAL A 388 -18.50 25.38 -9.75
C VAL A 388 -17.08 25.94 -9.80
N VAL A 389 -16.39 25.73 -10.93
CA VAL A 389 -15.04 26.26 -11.16
C VAL A 389 -15.08 27.79 -11.17
N GLN A 390 -16.00 28.38 -11.95
CA GLN A 390 -16.14 29.83 -12.07
C GLN A 390 -16.47 30.51 -10.73
N ASN A 391 -17.41 29.95 -9.95
CA ASN A 391 -17.81 30.52 -8.66
C ASN A 391 -16.71 30.49 -7.59
N GLY A 392 -15.83 29.49 -7.62
CA GLY A 392 -14.69 29.38 -6.69
C GLY A 392 -13.43 30.13 -7.14
N SER A 393 -13.30 30.38 -8.45
CA SER A 393 -12.12 30.94 -9.11
C SER A 393 -11.72 32.32 -8.56
N SER A 394 -12.65 33.28 -8.52
CA SER A 394 -12.37 34.63 -8.03
C SER A 394 -11.92 34.67 -6.57
N SER A 395 -12.53 33.85 -5.71
CA SER A 395 -12.13 33.69 -4.31
C SER A 395 -10.74 33.07 -4.18
N LEU A 396 -10.41 32.08 -5.01
CA LEU A 396 -9.08 31.47 -5.03
C LEU A 396 -8.01 32.47 -5.49
N THR A 397 -8.26 33.25 -6.54
CA THR A 397 -7.39 34.34 -6.97
C THR A 397 -7.17 35.36 -5.85
N SER A 398 -8.23 35.73 -5.12
CA SER A 398 -8.15 36.62 -3.96
C SER A 398 -7.31 36.04 -2.81
N ILE A 399 -7.40 34.72 -2.57
CA ILE A 399 -6.57 34.02 -1.58
C ILE A 399 -5.10 34.04 -2.00
N LEU A 400 -4.81 33.65 -3.25
CA LEU A 400 -3.44 33.52 -3.76
C LEU A 400 -2.72 34.86 -3.89
N SER A 401 -3.44 35.93 -4.22
CA SER A 401 -2.88 37.28 -4.20
C SER A 401 -2.48 37.79 -2.80
N GLN A 402 -2.93 37.14 -1.72
CA GLN A 402 -2.62 37.52 -0.34
C GLN A 402 -1.66 36.52 0.36
N ALA A 403 -1.40 35.37 -0.24
CA ALA A 403 -0.61 34.29 0.33
C ALA A 403 0.89 34.40 0.01
N SER A 404 1.53 35.54 0.32
CA SER A 404 2.94 35.81 -0.05
C SER A 404 3.98 34.90 0.61
N ALA A 405 3.57 34.11 1.60
CA ALA A 405 4.42 33.15 2.31
C ALA A 405 4.25 31.71 1.79
N LEU A 406 3.41 31.50 0.76
CA LEU A 406 3.06 30.19 0.23
C LEU A 406 4.31 29.47 -0.30
N VAL A 407 4.51 28.24 0.19
CA VAL A 407 5.62 27.36 -0.16
C VAL A 407 5.13 26.19 -1.02
N ARG A 408 3.89 25.74 -0.82
CA ARG A 408 3.30 24.59 -1.54
C ARG A 408 1.89 24.89 -2.02
N PHE A 409 1.59 24.54 -3.26
CA PHE A 409 0.24 24.64 -3.83
C PHE A 409 -0.14 23.36 -4.56
N GLY A 410 -1.37 22.87 -4.33
CA GLY A 410 -1.95 21.71 -5.01
C GLY A 410 -1.93 20.42 -4.19
N ASP A 411 -2.32 19.30 -4.81
CA ASP A 411 -2.23 17.99 -4.17
C ASP A 411 -0.81 17.42 -4.31
N TYR A 412 -0.23 17.01 -3.19
CA TYR A 412 1.09 16.40 -3.11
C TYR A 412 1.01 14.87 -3.15
N LEU A 413 -0.19 14.29 -2.94
CA LEU A 413 -0.33 12.87 -2.63
C LEU A 413 -0.31 11.92 -3.82
N ALA A 414 0.24 12.36 -4.96
CA ALA A 414 0.40 11.52 -6.15
C ALA A 414 -0.91 10.80 -6.54
N THR A 415 -2.06 11.42 -6.25
CA THR A 415 -3.30 11.00 -6.86
C THR A 415 -3.24 11.42 -8.32
N SER A 416 -3.85 10.65 -9.22
CA SER A 416 -3.90 10.89 -10.66
C SER A 416 -4.62 12.18 -11.06
N TYR A 417 -4.92 13.07 -10.12
CA TYR A 417 -5.80 14.21 -10.31
C TYR A 417 -5.14 15.50 -9.82
N ILE A 418 -4.86 16.39 -10.76
CA ILE A 418 -4.25 17.70 -10.50
C ILE A 418 -5.38 18.72 -10.40
N PRO A 419 -5.39 19.61 -9.38
CA PRO A 419 -6.52 20.51 -9.20
C PRO A 419 -6.60 21.57 -10.30
N ALA A 420 -7.78 21.70 -10.90
CA ALA A 420 -8.06 22.70 -11.91
C ALA A 420 -8.20 24.11 -11.29
N ILE A 421 -7.47 25.08 -11.85
CA ILE A 421 -7.55 26.51 -11.51
C ILE A 421 -7.59 27.34 -12.79
N CYS A 422 -8.12 28.56 -12.71
CA CYS A 422 -8.03 29.51 -13.81
C CYS A 422 -6.62 30.11 -13.91
N TRP A 423 -6.31 30.69 -15.08
CA TRP A 423 -5.05 31.38 -15.30
C TRP A 423 -4.82 32.55 -14.33
N ASP A 424 -5.85 33.35 -14.03
CA ASP A 424 -5.72 34.50 -13.12
C ASP A 424 -5.27 34.10 -11.72
N ALA A 425 -5.78 32.95 -11.22
CA ALA A 425 -5.37 32.40 -9.93
C ALA A 425 -3.90 31.97 -9.96
N PHE A 426 -3.47 31.30 -11.03
CA PHE A 426 -2.06 30.91 -11.24
C PHE A 426 -1.14 32.14 -11.33
N ALA A 427 -1.50 33.14 -12.13
CA ALA A 427 -0.72 34.37 -12.29
C ALA A 427 -0.63 35.16 -10.97
N ALA A 428 -1.73 35.26 -10.21
CA ALA A 428 -1.73 35.89 -8.89
C ALA A 428 -0.80 35.16 -7.92
N MET A 429 -0.80 33.83 -7.92
CA MET A 429 0.11 33.00 -7.12
C MET A 429 1.57 33.20 -7.53
N ALA A 430 1.88 33.10 -8.83
CA ALA A 430 3.24 33.26 -9.33
C ALA A 430 3.81 34.64 -8.95
N LYS A 431 3.02 35.70 -9.11
CA LYS A 431 3.41 37.06 -8.75
C LYS A 431 3.57 37.27 -7.24
N CYS A 432 2.64 36.76 -6.44
CA CYS A 432 2.64 37.00 -4.98
C CYS A 432 3.64 36.12 -4.23
N SER A 433 3.76 34.87 -4.65
CA SER A 433 4.43 33.82 -3.90
C SER A 433 5.60 33.17 -4.66
N GLY A 434 5.89 33.55 -5.91
CA GLY A 434 6.89 32.85 -6.73
C GLY A 434 8.31 32.80 -6.16
N ARG A 435 8.66 33.73 -5.26
CA ARG A 435 9.94 33.73 -4.52
C ARG A 435 9.97 32.79 -3.31
N THR A 436 8.82 32.32 -2.85
CA THR A 436 8.69 31.39 -1.71
C THR A 436 8.14 30.04 -2.11
N LEU A 437 7.42 29.96 -3.23
CA LEU A 437 6.78 28.77 -3.77
C LEU A 437 7.85 27.79 -4.24
N ARG A 438 7.88 26.61 -3.63
CA ARG A 438 8.83 25.52 -3.94
C ARG A 438 8.16 24.37 -4.67
N GLU A 439 6.88 24.13 -4.42
CA GLU A 439 6.13 23.02 -5.00
C GLU A 439 4.78 23.53 -5.53
N CYS A 440 4.45 23.19 -6.77
CA CYS A 440 3.23 23.63 -7.43
C CYS A 440 2.65 22.50 -8.28
N SER A 441 1.43 22.04 -7.96
CA SER A 441 0.65 21.11 -8.77
C SER A 441 -0.61 21.81 -9.26
N VAL A 442 -0.71 22.05 -10.58
CA VAL A 442 -1.82 22.83 -11.18
C VAL A 442 -2.27 22.24 -12.51
N ASN A 443 -3.60 22.14 -12.66
CA ASN A 443 -4.24 21.99 -13.95
C ASN A 443 -4.79 23.38 -14.32
N ILE A 444 -4.33 23.96 -15.43
CA ILE A 444 -4.87 25.25 -15.86
C ILE A 444 -5.99 25.00 -16.85
N TRP A 445 -7.21 25.15 -16.33
CA TRP A 445 -8.42 24.95 -17.10
C TRP A 445 -8.72 26.17 -17.99
N THR A 446 -9.17 25.88 -19.21
CA THR A 446 -9.77 26.85 -20.12
C THR A 446 -11.14 26.39 -20.56
N GLU A 447 -12.01 27.35 -20.85
CA GLU A 447 -13.32 27.07 -21.44
C GLU A 447 -13.13 26.34 -22.78
N GLU A 448 -13.92 25.28 -22.99
CA GLU A 448 -13.67 24.18 -23.94
C GLU A 448 -13.47 24.59 -25.41
N GLU A 449 -13.81 25.83 -25.79
CA GLU A 449 -13.78 26.27 -27.18
C GLU A 449 -12.52 27.06 -27.57
N GLU A 450 -11.76 27.62 -26.61
CA GLU A 450 -10.58 28.44 -26.93
C GLU A 450 -9.39 28.12 -26.02
N LYS A 451 -8.30 27.62 -26.62
CA LYS A 451 -7.02 27.48 -25.93
C LYS A 451 -6.55 28.86 -25.47
N GLY A 452 -6.36 29.02 -24.16
CA GLY A 452 -5.92 30.27 -23.58
C GLY A 452 -4.55 30.65 -24.13
N VAL A 453 -4.41 31.90 -24.60
CA VAL A 453 -3.13 32.47 -25.02
C VAL A 453 -2.61 33.34 -23.88
N HIS A 454 -1.44 33.00 -23.35
CA HIS A 454 -0.87 33.65 -22.17
C HIS A 454 0.60 34.00 -22.36
N SER A 455 1.07 35.06 -21.69
CA SER A 455 2.47 35.48 -21.78
C SER A 455 3.39 34.55 -20.99
N ALA A 456 4.51 34.14 -21.58
CA ALA A 456 5.52 33.31 -20.95
C ALA A 456 6.25 34.00 -19.79
N THR A 457 6.25 35.34 -19.73
CA THR A 457 6.94 36.14 -18.70
C THR A 457 6.43 35.91 -17.27
N ILE A 458 5.27 35.26 -17.10
CA ILE A 458 4.77 34.95 -15.76
C ILE A 458 5.71 34.00 -14.99
N PHE A 459 6.39 33.10 -15.71
CA PHE A 459 7.30 32.10 -15.15
C PHE A 459 8.58 32.73 -14.58
N ASP A 460 8.91 33.97 -14.98
CA ASP A 460 10.02 34.76 -14.43
C ASP A 460 9.88 35.00 -12.93
N ASN A 461 8.65 34.95 -12.40
CA ASN A 461 8.39 35.14 -10.97
C ASN A 461 8.69 33.88 -10.13
N LEU A 462 8.72 32.70 -10.76
CA LEU A 462 8.80 31.38 -10.10
C LEU A 462 10.24 30.94 -9.81
N THR A 463 11.07 31.88 -9.36
CA THR A 463 12.51 31.69 -9.14
C THR A 463 12.86 30.66 -8.04
N ALA A 464 11.97 30.43 -7.08
CA ALA A 464 12.19 29.48 -5.99
C ALA A 464 11.56 28.09 -6.24
N LEU A 465 10.87 27.92 -7.36
CA LEU A 465 10.13 26.69 -7.66
C LEU A 465 11.10 25.54 -7.94
N ARG A 466 10.88 24.42 -7.26
CA ARG A 466 11.69 23.20 -7.36
C ARG A 466 10.93 22.03 -7.97
N ILE A 467 9.64 21.91 -7.65
CA ILE A 467 8.76 20.86 -8.17
C ILE A 467 7.59 21.52 -8.87
N LEU A 468 7.39 21.18 -10.14
CA LEU A 468 6.26 21.62 -10.94
C LEU A 468 5.52 20.39 -11.47
N ASN A 469 4.27 20.19 -11.05
CA ASN A 469 3.34 19.28 -11.69
C ASN A 469 2.34 20.10 -12.51
N TRP A 470 2.42 19.94 -13.82
CA TRP A 470 1.81 20.80 -14.83
C TRP A 470 0.80 20.02 -15.66
N ASP A 471 -0.36 20.62 -15.88
CA ASP A 471 -1.41 20.05 -16.71
C ASP A 471 -2.18 21.17 -17.40
N SER A 472 -1.78 21.52 -18.62
CA SER A 472 -2.47 22.57 -19.40
C SER A 472 -2.11 22.53 -20.87
N GLU A 473 -3.13 22.65 -21.70
CA GLU A 473 -2.99 22.82 -23.15
C GLU A 473 -2.84 24.28 -23.61
N ASN A 474 -2.71 25.24 -22.68
CA ASN A 474 -2.62 26.66 -23.01
C ASN A 474 -1.40 26.99 -23.86
N ILE A 475 -1.58 27.97 -24.74
CA ILE A 475 -0.55 28.44 -25.66
C ILE A 475 0.20 29.60 -25.02
N TYR A 476 1.52 29.59 -25.13
CA TYR A 476 2.39 30.62 -24.57
C TYR A 476 2.98 31.50 -25.66
N THR A 477 2.79 32.82 -25.52
CA THR A 477 3.41 33.85 -26.37
C THR A 477 4.59 34.51 -25.66
N ASP A 478 5.33 35.33 -26.39
CA ASP A 478 6.46 36.10 -25.87
C ASP A 478 7.57 35.23 -25.24
N ILE A 479 7.74 34.01 -25.75
CA ILE A 479 8.75 33.06 -25.26
C ILE A 479 10.15 33.69 -25.26
N GLU A 480 10.49 34.40 -26.33
CA GLU A 480 11.77 35.10 -26.47
C GLU A 480 11.97 36.24 -25.43
N SER A 481 10.87 36.75 -24.87
CA SER A 481 10.89 37.80 -23.84
C SER A 481 10.94 37.26 -22.42
N ALA A 482 10.70 35.95 -22.21
CA ALA A 482 10.83 35.33 -20.90
C ALA A 482 12.29 35.35 -20.43
N ASP A 483 12.50 35.60 -19.14
CA ASP A 483 13.81 35.58 -18.53
C ASP A 483 14.36 34.14 -18.59
N VAL A 484 15.53 33.97 -19.21
CA VAL A 484 16.20 32.66 -19.32
C VAL A 484 16.51 32.06 -17.94
N GLU A 485 16.56 32.86 -16.88
CA GLU A 485 16.74 32.41 -15.49
C GLU A 485 15.42 32.04 -14.79
N GLY A 486 14.28 32.22 -15.48
CA GLY A 486 12.98 31.71 -15.06
C GLY A 486 13.06 30.21 -14.78
N LEU A 487 12.50 29.78 -13.63
CA LEU A 487 12.54 28.38 -13.18
C LEU A 487 13.97 27.81 -13.01
N SER A 488 15.00 28.64 -12.81
CA SER A 488 16.38 28.17 -12.61
C SER A 488 16.58 27.20 -11.43
N SER A 489 15.70 27.25 -10.41
CA SER A 489 15.69 26.34 -9.26
C SER A 489 14.92 25.02 -9.51
N LEU A 490 14.32 24.82 -10.69
CA LEU A 490 13.47 23.67 -10.95
C LEU A 490 14.28 22.37 -10.97
N GLU A 491 13.93 21.44 -10.08
CA GLU A 491 14.59 20.15 -9.87
C GLU A 491 13.76 19.00 -10.50
N GLU A 492 12.43 19.11 -10.43
CA GLU A 492 11.48 18.09 -10.89
C GLU A 492 10.33 18.71 -11.69
N LEU A 493 10.09 18.18 -12.89
CA LEU A 493 8.98 18.53 -13.75
C LEU A 493 8.12 17.29 -14.00
N ARG A 494 6.82 17.38 -13.73
CA ARG A 494 5.82 16.39 -14.14
C ARG A 494 4.81 17.09 -15.04
N SER A 495 4.52 16.51 -16.18
CA SER A 495 3.62 17.09 -17.16
C SER A 495 2.63 16.05 -17.63
N THR A 496 1.36 16.20 -17.22
CA THR A 496 0.28 15.32 -17.69
C THR A 496 -0.11 15.72 -19.11
N THR A 497 -0.59 16.96 -19.29
CA THR A 497 -0.80 17.59 -20.59
C THR A 497 0.01 18.89 -20.68
N ALA A 498 0.59 19.14 -21.85
CA ALA A 498 1.31 20.38 -22.16
C ALA A 498 1.12 20.76 -23.63
N SER A 499 1.02 22.07 -23.90
CA SER A 499 1.13 22.57 -25.27
C SER A 499 2.57 22.48 -25.79
N ALA A 500 2.74 22.43 -27.12
CA ALA A 500 4.06 22.53 -27.74
C ALA A 500 4.79 23.82 -27.31
N SER A 501 4.08 24.95 -27.27
CA SER A 501 4.65 26.24 -26.83
C SER A 501 5.14 26.24 -25.38
N PHE A 502 4.58 25.40 -24.50
CA PHE A 502 5.10 25.25 -23.13
C PHE A 502 6.46 24.54 -23.14
N LEU A 503 6.60 23.48 -23.94
CA LEU A 503 7.87 22.78 -24.09
C LEU A 503 8.91 23.66 -24.78
N ASP A 504 8.50 24.45 -25.77
CA ASP A 504 9.37 25.42 -26.45
C ASP A 504 9.86 26.48 -25.45
N LEU A 505 8.98 26.97 -24.57
CA LEU A 505 9.37 27.83 -23.44
C LEU A 505 10.39 27.14 -22.54
N LEU A 506 10.15 25.91 -22.11
CA LEU A 506 11.11 25.18 -21.27
C LEU A 506 12.46 24.94 -21.96
N CYS A 507 12.49 24.82 -23.29
CA CYS A 507 13.74 24.77 -24.06
C CYS A 507 14.47 26.11 -24.06
N HIS A 508 13.74 27.23 -24.10
CA HIS A 508 14.31 28.58 -23.99
C HIS A 508 14.89 28.86 -22.60
N LEU A 509 14.25 28.36 -21.54
CA LEU A 509 14.69 28.55 -20.15
C LEU A 509 15.95 27.72 -19.81
N GLN A 510 16.87 28.30 -19.02
CA GLN A 510 18.02 27.61 -18.47
C GLN A 510 17.65 26.87 -17.18
N LEU A 511 17.06 25.70 -17.33
CA LEU A 511 16.76 24.78 -16.21
C LEU A 511 18.07 24.18 -15.66
N LYS A 512 18.76 24.90 -14.78
CA LYS A 512 20.10 24.53 -14.27
C LYS A 512 20.04 23.34 -13.32
N CYS A 513 18.97 23.24 -12.55
CA CYS A 513 18.81 22.23 -11.50
C CYS A 513 17.99 21.01 -11.91
N ILE A 514 17.48 20.94 -13.16
CA ILE A 514 16.54 19.89 -13.57
C ILE A 514 17.22 18.53 -13.54
N GLN A 515 16.61 17.61 -12.79
CA GLN A 515 17.15 16.27 -12.56
C GLN A 515 16.12 15.19 -12.87
N ARG A 516 14.83 15.49 -12.72
CA ARG A 516 13.73 14.54 -12.84
C ARG A 516 12.65 15.09 -13.76
N VAL A 517 12.24 14.29 -14.73
CA VAL A 517 11.18 14.67 -15.66
C VAL A 517 10.21 13.52 -15.88
N GLU A 518 8.92 13.82 -15.83
CA GLU A 518 7.81 12.90 -16.12
C GLU A 518 6.93 13.51 -17.23
N PHE A 519 6.75 12.80 -18.34
CA PHE A 519 5.84 13.17 -19.42
C PHE A 519 4.79 12.07 -19.64
N SER A 520 3.51 12.43 -19.48
CA SER A 520 2.37 11.50 -19.63
C SER A 520 1.75 11.54 -21.01
N ASP A 521 1.56 12.72 -21.59
CA ASP A 521 0.97 12.85 -22.93
C ASP A 521 2.03 13.01 -24.01
N ALA A 522 1.75 12.39 -25.16
CA ALA A 522 2.59 12.37 -26.33
C ALA A 522 2.71 13.75 -26.98
N HIS A 523 3.76 14.50 -26.65
CA HIS A 523 4.09 15.77 -27.29
C HIS A 523 5.11 15.62 -28.43
N SER A 524 5.02 16.48 -29.44
CA SER A 524 6.00 16.55 -30.54
C SER A 524 7.34 17.12 -30.10
N SER A 525 7.33 18.12 -29.20
CA SER A 525 8.53 18.89 -28.81
C SER A 525 9.39 18.25 -27.70
N ILE A 526 9.07 17.03 -27.27
CA ILE A 526 9.84 16.35 -26.21
C ILE A 526 11.27 16.06 -26.65
N LYS A 527 11.47 15.80 -27.95
CA LYS A 527 12.81 15.55 -28.47
C LYS A 527 13.70 16.77 -28.28
N GLU A 528 13.20 17.95 -28.59
CA GLU A 528 13.88 19.24 -28.48
C GLU A 528 14.20 19.54 -27.01
N PHE A 529 13.28 19.25 -26.10
CA PHE A 529 13.51 19.35 -24.67
C PHE A 529 14.64 18.41 -24.20
N LEU A 530 14.60 17.14 -24.60
CA LEU A 530 15.63 16.16 -24.24
C LEU A 530 16.99 16.48 -24.88
N VAL A 531 17.03 17.07 -26.08
CA VAL A 531 18.28 17.57 -26.68
C VAL A 531 18.86 18.71 -25.83
N THR A 532 18.00 19.61 -25.35
CA THR A 532 18.42 20.81 -24.60
C THR A 532 18.85 20.47 -23.17
N HIS A 533 18.08 19.64 -22.46
CA HIS A 533 18.24 19.40 -21.02
C HIS A 533 18.54 17.95 -20.64
N GLY A 534 18.45 16.99 -21.58
CA GLY A 534 18.58 15.56 -21.30
C GLY A 534 19.88 15.16 -20.61
N SER A 535 20.99 15.82 -20.94
CA SER A 535 22.29 15.59 -20.28
C SER A 535 22.30 15.90 -18.78
N LYS A 536 21.36 16.69 -18.27
CA LYS A 536 21.22 17.00 -16.83
C LYS A 536 20.34 15.99 -16.09
N LEU A 537 19.54 15.23 -16.83
CA LEU A 537 18.54 14.33 -16.26
C LEU A 537 19.19 13.10 -15.64
N THR A 538 18.71 12.79 -14.46
CA THR A 538 19.12 11.66 -13.64
C THR A 538 17.98 10.63 -13.56
N GLU A 539 16.73 11.10 -13.60
CA GLU A 539 15.51 10.28 -13.67
C GLU A 539 14.61 10.78 -14.79
N LEU A 540 14.02 9.84 -15.52
CA LEU A 540 13.13 10.13 -16.63
C LEU A 540 11.97 9.14 -16.63
N GLU A 541 10.76 9.66 -16.67
CA GLU A 541 9.53 8.90 -16.74
C GLU A 541 8.76 9.27 -18.01
N LEU A 542 8.45 8.28 -18.85
CA LEU A 542 7.80 8.48 -20.14
C LEU A 542 6.68 7.48 -20.38
N ALA A 543 5.56 7.96 -20.90
CA ALA A 543 4.54 7.10 -21.48
C ALA A 543 5.07 6.31 -22.72
N PHE A 544 4.61 5.08 -22.91
CA PHE A 544 5.04 4.23 -24.04
C PHE A 544 4.91 4.87 -25.43
N PRO A 545 3.86 5.64 -25.76
CA PRO A 545 3.73 6.28 -27.07
C PRO A 545 4.90 7.20 -27.44
N HIS A 546 5.63 7.76 -26.47
CA HIS A 546 6.77 8.63 -26.72
C HIS A 546 7.93 7.93 -27.41
N LEU A 547 8.17 6.65 -27.10
CA LEU A 547 9.31 5.91 -27.63
C LEU A 547 9.24 5.77 -29.16
N GLY A 548 8.03 5.58 -29.71
CA GLY A 548 7.83 5.52 -31.16
C GLY A 548 8.07 6.87 -31.85
N ARG A 549 7.85 7.99 -31.15
CA ARG A 549 7.98 9.34 -31.71
C ARG A 549 9.42 9.83 -31.79
N LEU A 550 10.34 9.25 -31.03
CA LEU A 550 11.77 9.57 -31.11
C LEU A 550 12.40 9.11 -32.44
N LYS A 551 11.67 8.34 -33.28
CA LYS A 551 11.84 8.11 -34.75
C LYS A 551 13.26 7.76 -35.26
N SER A 552 14.22 7.46 -34.39
CA SER A 552 15.60 6.96 -34.64
C SER A 552 16.57 7.37 -33.53
N THR A 553 16.25 8.40 -32.75
CA THR A 553 17.14 8.90 -31.70
C THR A 553 17.00 8.04 -30.46
N ASN A 554 18.12 7.47 -30.00
CA ASN A 554 18.10 6.70 -28.77
C ASN A 554 18.01 7.64 -27.56
N ILE A 555 17.13 7.31 -26.61
CA ILE A 555 16.90 8.12 -25.41
C ILE A 555 18.14 8.29 -24.54
N PHE A 556 18.99 7.26 -24.48
CA PHE A 556 20.22 7.27 -23.69
C PHE A 556 21.33 8.10 -24.35
N ASP A 557 21.24 8.34 -25.67
CA ASP A 557 22.14 9.27 -26.36
C ASP A 557 21.78 10.73 -25.99
N LEU A 558 20.50 11.01 -25.72
CA LEU A 558 20.03 12.32 -25.25
C LEU A 558 20.21 12.52 -23.74
N CYS A 559 20.11 11.43 -22.96
CA CYS A 559 20.13 11.45 -21.50
C CYS A 559 21.28 10.59 -20.95
N SER A 560 22.51 11.03 -21.17
CA SER A 560 23.72 10.24 -20.86
C SER A 560 23.98 10.03 -19.36
N ASN A 561 23.38 10.83 -18.47
CA ASN A 561 23.55 10.77 -17.01
C ASN A 561 22.39 10.04 -16.29
N LEU A 562 21.54 9.35 -17.03
CA LEU A 562 20.34 8.72 -16.50
C LEU A 562 20.68 7.49 -15.63
N TYR A 563 20.28 7.52 -14.36
CA TYR A 563 20.46 6.39 -13.44
C TYR A 563 19.19 5.55 -13.27
N SER A 564 18.02 6.15 -13.48
CA SER A 564 16.72 5.48 -13.41
C SER A 564 15.81 5.93 -14.56
N ILE A 565 15.16 4.99 -15.21
CA ILE A 565 14.14 5.27 -16.22
C ILE A 565 12.86 4.52 -15.90
N THR A 566 11.73 5.22 -15.99
CA THR A 566 10.40 4.67 -15.82
C THR A 566 9.65 4.76 -17.13
N PHE A 567 9.02 3.67 -17.53
CA PHE A 567 8.05 3.66 -18.61
C PHE A 567 6.68 3.34 -18.05
N PHE A 568 5.66 4.02 -18.56
CA PHE A 568 4.29 3.76 -18.13
C PHE A 568 3.31 3.72 -19.29
N GLU A 569 2.18 3.08 -19.05
CA GLU A 569 1.05 3.07 -19.96
C GLU A 569 0.02 4.09 -19.49
N TYR A 570 -0.49 4.92 -20.41
CA TYR A 570 -1.57 5.84 -20.10
C TYR A 570 -2.88 5.04 -20.04
N GLU A 571 -3.65 5.18 -18.97
CA GLU A 571 -5.01 4.63 -18.89
C GLU A 571 -5.90 5.49 -19.80
N ASP A 572 -6.14 5.04 -21.02
CA ASP A 572 -7.20 5.62 -21.84
C ASP A 572 -8.54 5.04 -21.34
N GLU A 573 -9.37 5.89 -20.72
CA GLU A 573 -10.60 5.48 -20.03
C GLU A 573 -11.61 4.79 -20.97
N ASP A 574 -11.47 5.00 -22.29
CA ASP A 574 -12.45 4.60 -23.30
C ASP A 574 -12.12 3.30 -24.07
N GLU A 575 -10.93 2.69 -23.90
CA GLU A 575 -10.52 1.52 -24.70
C GLU A 575 -10.32 0.24 -23.87
N ASP A 576 -11.36 -0.60 -23.81
CA ASP A 576 -11.33 -1.99 -23.31
C ASP A 576 -10.35 -2.92 -24.10
N GLU A 577 -9.74 -2.41 -25.16
CA GLU A 577 -8.90 -3.14 -26.12
C GLU A 577 -7.41 -2.77 -26.11
N SER A 578 -6.96 -1.77 -25.33
CA SER A 578 -5.53 -1.46 -25.27
C SER A 578 -4.76 -2.70 -24.75
N VAL A 579 -3.94 -3.27 -25.64
CA VAL A 579 -3.15 -4.47 -25.33
C VAL A 579 -1.86 -3.99 -24.66
N GLU A 580 -1.87 -4.01 -23.33
CA GLU A 580 -0.74 -3.70 -22.47
C GLU A 580 0.52 -4.50 -22.88
N CYS A 581 1.40 -3.89 -23.68
CA CYS A 581 2.61 -4.54 -24.19
C CYS A 581 3.84 -3.80 -23.66
N PRO A 582 4.92 -4.52 -23.31
CA PRO A 582 6.19 -3.86 -23.03
C PRO A 582 6.66 -3.08 -24.27
N PRO A 583 7.47 -2.03 -24.09
CA PRO A 583 7.99 -1.28 -25.21
C PRO A 583 8.90 -2.16 -26.05
N SER A 584 9.01 -1.85 -27.35
CA SER A 584 9.98 -2.52 -28.20
C SER A 584 11.37 -2.38 -27.60
N VAL A 585 12.03 -3.52 -27.37
CA VAL A 585 13.39 -3.57 -26.81
C VAL A 585 14.40 -2.75 -27.64
N GLN A 586 14.12 -2.53 -28.94
CA GLN A 586 14.96 -1.73 -29.82
C GLN A 586 15.06 -0.28 -29.35
N HIS A 587 14.00 0.26 -28.74
CA HIS A 587 14.02 1.62 -28.19
C HIS A 587 14.92 1.75 -26.96
N LEU A 588 15.33 0.62 -26.35
CA LEU A 588 16.23 0.61 -25.20
C LEU A 588 17.71 0.52 -25.61
N TYR A 589 18.06 0.26 -26.86
CA TYR A 589 19.46 0.03 -27.24
C TYR A 589 20.14 1.25 -27.80
N SER A 590 21.09 1.81 -27.04
CA SER A 590 22.07 2.76 -27.57
C SER A 590 23.18 2.03 -28.33
N SER A 591 23.83 2.74 -29.24
CA SER A 591 25.06 2.28 -29.89
C SER A 591 26.24 2.17 -28.90
N GLN A 592 26.15 2.84 -27.75
CA GLN A 592 27.15 2.83 -26.68
C GLN A 592 26.58 2.22 -25.39
N ALA A 593 27.45 1.71 -24.53
CA ALA A 593 27.04 1.17 -23.23
C ALA A 593 26.59 2.31 -22.30
N VAL A 594 25.43 2.15 -21.67
CA VAL A 594 24.85 3.15 -20.77
C VAL A 594 25.33 2.85 -19.35
N HIS A 595 26.44 3.45 -18.96
CA HIS A 595 27.08 3.15 -17.68
C HIS A 595 26.28 3.60 -16.44
N PRO A 596 25.66 4.78 -16.37
CA PRO A 596 25.02 5.22 -15.13
C PRO A 596 23.72 4.47 -14.77
N LEU A 597 23.08 3.81 -15.74
CA LEU A 597 21.74 3.24 -15.55
C LEU A 597 21.76 2.05 -14.58
N THR A 598 21.03 2.19 -13.48
CA THR A 598 20.95 1.20 -12.38
C THR A 598 19.58 0.54 -12.26
N LYS A 599 18.52 1.27 -12.67
CA LYS A 599 17.13 0.84 -12.53
C LYS A 599 16.30 1.13 -13.79
N ILE A 600 15.47 0.17 -14.17
CA ILE A 600 14.40 0.34 -15.17
C ILE A 600 13.08 -0.04 -14.51
N THR A 601 12.10 0.85 -14.51
CA THR A 601 10.74 0.58 -14.01
C THR A 601 9.74 0.54 -15.17
N PHE A 602 8.84 -0.43 -15.15
CA PHE A 602 7.66 -0.50 -15.99
C PHE A 602 6.41 -0.35 -15.12
N LYS A 603 5.80 0.84 -15.11
CA LYS A 603 4.53 1.12 -14.43
C LYS A 603 3.36 0.74 -15.32
N MET A 604 2.73 -0.38 -15.00
CA MET A 604 1.53 -0.89 -15.65
C MET A 604 0.43 -1.02 -14.58
N TYR A 605 -0.76 -0.50 -14.89
CA TYR A 605 -1.86 -0.44 -13.94
C TYR A 605 -2.63 -1.76 -13.88
N TRP A 606 -2.68 -2.50 -14.99
CA TRP A 606 -3.33 -3.80 -15.03
C TRP A 606 -2.40 -4.85 -15.64
N TYR A 607 -2.70 -6.09 -15.30
CA TYR A 607 -2.12 -7.25 -15.94
C TYR A 607 -3.13 -8.37 -15.86
N LYS A 608 -3.84 -8.56 -16.97
CA LYS A 608 -4.54 -9.81 -17.20
C LYS A 608 -3.53 -10.74 -17.85
N GLU A 609 -3.44 -12.00 -17.41
CA GLU A 609 -2.63 -13.07 -18.03
C GLU A 609 -3.16 -13.44 -19.45
N LYS A 610 -3.38 -12.44 -20.30
CA LYS A 610 -3.74 -12.59 -21.71
C LYS A 610 -2.51 -13.17 -22.41
N LYS A 611 -2.73 -14.20 -23.22
CA LYS A 611 -1.66 -14.90 -23.95
C LYS A 611 -0.81 -13.97 -24.81
N GLN A 612 -1.41 -12.92 -25.39
CA GLN A 612 -0.71 -11.92 -26.21
C GLN A 612 0.28 -11.09 -25.40
N VAL A 613 -0.14 -10.59 -24.22
CA VAL A 613 0.72 -9.82 -23.30
C VAL A 613 1.91 -10.66 -22.83
N ILE A 614 1.66 -11.92 -22.44
CA ILE A 614 2.72 -12.86 -22.06
C ILE A 614 3.70 -13.08 -23.23
N ALA A 615 3.19 -13.23 -24.45
CA ALA A 615 4.03 -13.41 -25.64
C ALA A 615 4.86 -12.15 -25.95
N ALA A 616 4.33 -10.95 -25.74
CA ALA A 616 5.05 -9.70 -25.93
C ALA A 616 6.19 -9.55 -24.92
N TRP A 617 5.95 -9.87 -23.64
CA TRP A 617 6.99 -9.91 -22.61
C TRP A 617 8.03 -11.02 -22.84
N ASP A 618 7.61 -12.19 -23.31
CA ASP A 618 8.55 -13.25 -23.72
C ASP A 618 9.46 -12.76 -24.85
N ALA A 619 8.90 -12.07 -25.84
CA ALA A 619 9.69 -11.46 -26.91
C ALA A 619 10.63 -10.36 -26.40
N PHE A 620 10.17 -9.53 -25.46
CA PHE A 620 10.99 -8.51 -24.80
C PHE A 620 12.19 -9.14 -24.08
N PHE A 621 11.96 -10.03 -23.11
CA PHE A 621 13.02 -10.62 -22.30
C PHE A 621 13.96 -11.52 -23.12
N SER A 622 13.46 -12.20 -24.15
CA SER A 622 14.31 -13.02 -25.03
C SER A 622 15.28 -12.18 -25.86
N ARG A 623 14.90 -10.93 -26.16
CA ARG A 623 15.73 -10.00 -26.93
C ARG A 623 16.48 -9.00 -26.06
N PHE A 624 16.21 -8.96 -24.75
CA PHE A 624 16.87 -8.09 -23.79
C PHE A 624 18.35 -8.48 -23.62
N LYS A 625 19.26 -7.51 -23.76
CA LYS A 625 20.71 -7.66 -23.73
C LYS A 625 21.28 -6.86 -22.55
N PRO A 626 21.39 -7.49 -21.36
CA PRO A 626 21.95 -6.86 -20.17
C PRO A 626 23.36 -6.29 -20.37
N GLU A 627 24.11 -6.79 -21.36
CA GLU A 627 25.46 -6.34 -21.67
C GLU A 627 25.50 -4.87 -22.12
N CYS A 628 24.37 -4.33 -22.60
CA CYS A 628 24.23 -2.90 -22.93
C CYS A 628 24.11 -2.00 -21.69
N PHE A 629 23.84 -2.58 -20.50
CA PHE A 629 23.58 -1.88 -19.25
C PHE A 629 24.41 -2.49 -18.10
N PRO A 630 25.74 -2.27 -18.09
CA PRO A 630 26.65 -2.99 -17.19
C PRO A 630 26.39 -2.76 -15.70
N ASN A 631 25.74 -1.65 -15.32
CA ASN A 631 25.41 -1.31 -13.93
C ASN A 631 23.94 -1.54 -13.56
N LEU A 632 23.12 -2.03 -14.50
CA LEU A 632 21.72 -2.34 -14.25
C LEU A 632 21.62 -3.54 -13.32
N HIS A 633 20.93 -3.34 -12.20
CA HIS A 633 20.74 -4.40 -11.20
C HIS A 633 19.29 -4.51 -10.71
N ASP A 634 18.42 -3.56 -11.07
CA ASP A 634 17.00 -3.58 -10.73
C ASP A 634 16.12 -3.34 -11.96
N LEU A 635 15.18 -4.26 -12.19
CA LEU A 635 14.14 -4.15 -13.20
C LEU A 635 12.80 -4.32 -12.47
N GLU A 636 12.09 -3.22 -12.29
CA GLU A 636 10.84 -3.18 -11.55
C GLU A 636 9.66 -3.23 -12.53
N VAL A 637 8.66 -4.07 -12.23
CA VAL A 637 7.42 -4.13 -13.01
C VAL A 637 6.24 -4.04 -12.04
N THR A 638 5.45 -2.97 -12.09
CA THR A 638 4.45 -2.71 -11.04
C THR A 638 3.29 -3.71 -11.05
N CYS A 639 3.00 -4.29 -12.23
CA CYS A 639 1.99 -5.34 -12.39
C CYS A 639 2.53 -6.75 -12.11
N CYS A 640 3.83 -6.89 -11.82
CA CYS A 640 4.39 -8.15 -11.35
C CYS A 640 3.79 -8.47 -9.98
N SER A 641 3.21 -9.67 -9.89
CA SER A 641 2.71 -10.22 -8.63
C SER A 641 3.40 -11.55 -8.39
N TRP A 642 4.10 -11.65 -7.28
CA TRP A 642 4.82 -12.88 -6.97
C TRP A 642 3.84 -13.99 -6.59
N PRO A 643 3.94 -15.15 -7.26
CA PRO A 643 3.05 -16.26 -6.98
C PRO A 643 3.26 -16.78 -5.56
N THR A 644 2.16 -17.08 -4.89
CA THR A 644 2.15 -17.43 -3.48
C THR A 644 2.02 -18.92 -3.24
N SER A 645 1.55 -19.68 -4.24
CA SER A 645 1.40 -21.14 -4.23
C SER A 645 2.34 -21.87 -5.20
N GLU A 646 2.64 -23.15 -4.94
CA GLU A 646 3.50 -23.98 -5.81
C GLU A 646 2.98 -24.05 -7.27
N ARG A 647 1.65 -24.07 -7.43
CA ARG A 647 1.01 -24.10 -8.75
C ARG A 647 1.14 -22.77 -9.49
N GLU A 648 0.89 -21.65 -8.80
CA GLU A 648 1.08 -20.33 -9.39
C GLU A 648 2.54 -20.14 -9.80
N ILE A 649 3.50 -20.61 -8.99
CA ILE A 649 4.93 -20.56 -9.31
C ILE A 649 5.23 -21.29 -10.62
N ALA A 650 4.69 -22.49 -10.81
CA ALA A 650 4.90 -23.27 -12.02
C ALA A 650 4.30 -22.63 -13.29
N LYS A 651 3.30 -21.76 -13.13
CA LYS A 651 2.61 -21.08 -14.24
C LYS A 651 3.09 -19.65 -14.47
N SER A 652 3.69 -19.04 -13.45
CA SER A 652 4.05 -17.62 -13.45
C SER A 652 5.20 -17.37 -14.42
N CYS A 653 4.90 -16.57 -15.44
CA CYS A 653 5.92 -16.03 -16.34
C CYS A 653 6.91 -15.12 -15.61
N TRP A 654 6.46 -14.35 -14.60
CA TRP A 654 7.33 -13.52 -13.76
C TRP A 654 8.44 -14.31 -13.07
N VAL A 655 8.13 -15.51 -12.55
CA VAL A 655 9.15 -16.40 -11.96
C VAL A 655 10.18 -16.81 -13.00
N ARG A 656 9.74 -17.21 -14.20
CA ARG A 656 10.62 -17.61 -15.29
C ARG A 656 11.56 -16.47 -15.71
N TRP A 657 11.03 -15.25 -15.87
CA TRP A 657 11.84 -14.08 -16.25
C TRP A 657 12.80 -13.67 -15.12
N SER A 658 12.37 -13.75 -13.87
CA SER A 658 13.25 -13.50 -12.72
C SER A 658 14.40 -14.52 -12.65
N GLU A 659 14.12 -15.81 -12.85
CA GLU A 659 15.15 -16.85 -12.90
C GLU A 659 16.09 -16.68 -14.11
N PHE A 660 15.61 -16.12 -15.22
CA PHE A 660 16.43 -15.75 -16.37
C PHE A 660 17.36 -14.56 -16.11
N LEU A 661 16.89 -13.52 -15.42
CA LEU A 661 17.66 -12.31 -15.12
C LEU A 661 18.70 -12.53 -14.01
N ARG A 662 18.39 -13.37 -13.03
CA ARG A 662 19.21 -13.57 -11.83
C ARG A 662 20.68 -13.94 -12.08
N PRO A 663 21.04 -14.87 -12.99
CA PRO A 663 22.43 -15.19 -13.29
C PRO A 663 23.23 -14.02 -13.87
N ARG A 664 22.54 -12.97 -14.34
CA ARG A 664 23.13 -11.75 -14.91
C ARG A 664 23.21 -10.59 -13.92
N GLY A 665 22.92 -10.84 -12.64
CA GLY A 665 22.99 -9.81 -11.60
C GLY A 665 21.80 -8.84 -11.55
N ILE A 666 20.77 -9.05 -12.37
CA ILE A 666 19.57 -8.21 -12.41
C ILE A 666 18.46 -8.83 -11.56
N ALA A 667 17.92 -8.05 -10.62
CA ALA A 667 16.74 -8.40 -9.86
C ALA A 667 15.48 -7.95 -10.61
N LEU A 668 14.54 -8.86 -10.83
CA LEU A 668 13.16 -8.52 -11.19
C LEU A 668 12.39 -8.23 -9.90
N THR A 669 11.80 -7.06 -9.77
CA THR A 669 11.06 -6.60 -8.57
C THR A 669 9.61 -6.24 -8.89
N ASP A 670 8.72 -6.38 -7.90
CA ASP A 670 7.32 -5.92 -7.99
C ASP A 670 7.19 -4.44 -7.57
N LYS A 671 5.96 -3.89 -7.57
CA LYS A 671 5.69 -2.51 -7.13
C LYS A 671 6.12 -2.16 -5.70
N LEU A 672 6.43 -3.16 -4.86
CA LEU A 672 6.91 -2.97 -3.50
C LEU A 672 8.43 -3.10 -3.40
N GLY A 673 9.13 -3.22 -4.53
CA GLY A 673 10.57 -3.50 -4.59
C GLY A 673 10.91 -4.93 -4.15
N MET A 674 9.93 -5.82 -4.04
CA MET A 674 10.17 -7.19 -3.58
C MET A 674 10.69 -8.02 -4.75
N LYS A 675 11.78 -8.75 -4.53
CA LYS A 675 12.35 -9.69 -5.50
C LYS A 675 11.84 -11.12 -5.34
N TRP A 676 11.80 -11.88 -6.43
CA TRP A 676 11.56 -13.31 -6.37
C TRP A 676 12.63 -14.03 -5.53
N ARG A 677 12.17 -14.94 -4.68
CA ARG A 677 13.05 -15.85 -3.92
C ARG A 677 12.68 -17.28 -4.29
N PRO A 678 13.58 -18.04 -4.94
CA PRO A 678 13.28 -19.43 -5.28
C PRO A 678 12.95 -20.25 -4.03
N ARG A 679 11.91 -21.07 -4.15
CA ARG A 679 11.46 -21.95 -3.07
C ARG A 679 12.21 -23.28 -3.10
N LEU A 680 12.15 -23.99 -1.96
CA LEU A 680 12.63 -25.37 -1.85
C LEU A 680 11.95 -26.23 -2.92
N LYS A 681 12.73 -26.81 -3.82
CA LYS A 681 12.28 -27.79 -4.81
C LYS A 681 12.40 -29.18 -4.19
N VAL A 682 11.42 -30.05 -4.44
CA VAL A 682 11.52 -31.47 -4.06
C VAL A 682 12.62 -32.07 -4.94
N LYS A 683 13.72 -32.50 -4.31
CA LYS A 683 14.69 -33.38 -4.96
C LYS A 683 14.10 -34.78 -5.12
#